data_AF-A0A1Q9D710-F1
#
_entry.id   AF-A0A1Q9D710-F1
#
_cell.length_a   1.000
_cell.length_b   1.000
_cell.length_c   1.000
_cell.angle_alpha   90.00
_cell.angle_beta   90.00
_cell.angle_gamma   90.00
#
_symmetry.space_group_name_H-M   'P 1'
#
loop_
_entity.id
_entity.type
_entity.pdbx_description
1 polymer ?
#
loop_
_entity_poly.entity_id
_entity_poly.type
_entity_poly.pdbx_seq_one_letter_code
_entity_poly.pdbx_strand_id
1 'polypeptide(L)'
;MLCYTDGSYYPPTERCGPRAGWAFLLIAPADRQIACLNGAIPPWAAASGLSAYVAECWALAMAHLITALHFARFSIRYKSDCQAALGIAAGTTTFQLDAAPQVLANAVTFRRAVTLQPDDIIYVPGHTGDFFNEAADRIAKQGAGCSYSESPRDAQGIMDFWCNHGGRRLGWAATALQSIAGNATMPPLGPDLGDDSWHGGLSHAQLIEPFIPCASVSEHDDGQGSTADTSLTMCIVSYNTLSLGASLEEQDGVGTGNAGLQFRPARAALLAEQLHVKGVSVAALQETRCPEGRTSVGQFLRYSSGAQKGQLGTELWLHKERPILQYPGVHWHQILREMDCFLPCTFETHQRGETITYVQKRNGHGCRPDMIGIPSDWRTGTVTAWVSRDIHVALAVQDHFATCVQLEIPLVTPKPGRTSEPRRISAEALQDPHNAAAVKSALSDLPAVPWHTSSHAHAAIIVRHLQDRLSKISSNTPPRPRHPYLTEETWRLQRAVTARKRSLQRLQVRKKLQIRAILFDVWSGKYQDNASNNPLQCRWLLRVTLSEIAHRYHISIECRKLRRGCRQDRDAYVTALADQVAHNPTSEVYGALHRLLCHRRKKPFAPEPLPLVLDEAGEPCQDVKASQGRWRRHFGGMEGGSDTQFRHLPDTILQREALLPKWPSPLDTTGIPGIADLRRVMLATKLGKAPGPDGIPGAILKQHAQILAPGLYPLLLRKGSKKEANMYRQILLISNLAKCMHQSLRPMLRDHFVRHTPELQLGGKPGCNVVYGAHVTRSFLRWQRQIRGSCFILFMDIASAYYSVVRELVAKHGNTTGHSACLKDINLPEEDLKALAQHASKDSALKAAGASPYLEALAQRLTDSTWFVLQQDTIPVLTSRGTRPGSSWADLLFSTIVGRILKRRDDLQEGLAVASSTPQVQDDGKITLAPCSEGAPSTALSDLIWADDIATMRVVDRALVLPVGIKTTVGTSCDAFAEHGFQLSYGRNKTAVLAQPAGQGAKAARQHLFGSPGLKGTICAMRENSGPAKVPLVCDYKHLGTQVAVGGGMRQELSYRIAQARAAFSEHRRKVFKSPGVPLKRKAFILKAMVLPKLLYGCGAWPPLGAKEFQSFAGVWDPRKGRSVETSFSQPLLQTLTEASHCEEATLWEAITECIEPLEVLRSTVKRWKDLATDDSTQETADNFLLLLDTELLGDTPAQSKPAQPCPSDCVPEWAPLPQKRYLTGGKPLLTPTGWNKHARVGHDPNAANE
;
A
#
# COMPACT_ATOMS: atom_id res chain seq x y z
N MET A 1 27.11 -2.08 43.82
CA MET A 1 28.50 -2.56 43.58
C MET A 1 28.87 -2.36 42.11
N LEU A 2 30.16 -2.36 41.76
CA LEU A 2 30.61 -2.37 40.36
C LEU A 2 30.88 -3.81 39.93
N CYS A 3 30.60 -4.14 38.66
CA CYS A 3 30.96 -5.43 38.07
C CYS A 3 31.63 -5.20 36.71
N TYR A 4 32.90 -5.54 36.57
CA TYR A 4 33.62 -5.53 35.29
C TYR A 4 33.63 -6.94 34.71
N THR A 5 33.39 -7.09 33.40
CA THR A 5 33.26 -8.40 32.74
C THR A 5 33.99 -8.40 31.39
N ASP A 6 34.66 -9.50 31.05
CA ASP A 6 35.45 -9.65 29.81
C ASP A 6 35.48 -11.12 29.34
N GLY A 7 35.50 -11.35 28.03
CA GLY A 7 35.49 -12.66 27.39
C GLY A 7 36.54 -12.82 26.30
N SER A 8 37.53 -13.69 26.54
CA SER A 8 38.65 -13.92 25.62
C SER A 8 38.43 -15.12 24.69
N TYR A 9 38.97 -15.04 23.47
CA TYR A 9 38.89 -16.08 22.44
C TYR A 9 40.23 -16.25 21.71
N TYR A 10 40.63 -17.51 21.53
CA TYR A 10 41.78 -17.94 20.74
C TYR A 10 41.32 -18.80 19.55
N PRO A 11 41.68 -18.43 18.31
CA PRO A 11 41.41 -19.26 17.14
C PRO A 11 42.17 -20.60 17.21
N PRO A 12 41.73 -21.62 16.43
CA PRO A 12 42.42 -22.90 16.39
C PRO A 12 43.83 -22.76 15.80
N THR A 13 44.73 -23.62 16.25
CA THR A 13 46.11 -23.75 15.74
C THR A 13 46.39 -25.22 15.43
N GLU A 14 47.50 -25.50 14.74
CA GLU A 14 47.92 -26.88 14.38
C GLU A 14 48.08 -27.83 15.57
N ARG A 15 48.15 -27.32 16.80
CA ARG A 15 48.32 -28.10 18.05
C ARG A 15 47.13 -28.02 19.01
N CYS A 16 46.19 -27.10 18.81
CA CYS A 16 45.09 -26.85 19.74
C CYS A 16 43.79 -26.46 19.00
N GLY A 17 42.66 -27.02 19.42
CA GLY A 17 41.33 -26.54 19.00
C GLY A 17 41.04 -25.09 19.45
N PRO A 18 39.93 -24.50 18.98
CA PRO A 18 39.54 -23.16 19.39
C PRO A 18 39.26 -23.13 20.90
N ARG A 19 39.73 -22.09 21.59
CA ARG A 19 39.55 -21.93 23.04
C ARG A 19 38.90 -20.60 23.37
N ALA A 20 38.08 -20.57 24.40
CA ALA A 20 37.44 -19.36 24.88
C ALA A 20 37.16 -19.44 26.38
N GLY A 21 37.22 -18.29 27.04
CA GLY A 21 37.03 -18.17 28.48
C GLY A 21 36.43 -16.83 28.84
N TRP A 22 35.90 -16.75 30.05
CA TRP A 22 35.16 -15.62 30.57
C TRP A 22 35.69 -15.23 31.95
N ALA A 23 35.58 -13.95 32.31
CA ALA A 23 35.90 -13.47 33.64
C ALA A 23 35.00 -12.30 34.07
N PHE A 24 34.88 -12.12 35.37
CA PHE A 24 34.39 -10.87 35.94
C PHE A 24 35.03 -10.54 37.29
N LEU A 25 35.06 -9.25 37.62
CA LEU A 25 35.45 -8.69 38.90
C LEU A 25 34.26 -7.95 39.52
N LEU A 26 33.87 -8.32 40.74
CA LEU A 26 32.96 -7.56 41.59
C LEU A 26 33.76 -6.68 42.54
N ILE A 27 33.37 -5.40 42.64
CA ILE A 27 34.03 -4.41 43.50
C ILE A 27 32.98 -3.79 44.41
N ALA A 28 33.26 -3.81 45.71
CA ALA A 28 32.47 -3.17 46.75
C ALA A 28 33.30 -2.03 47.38
N PRO A 29 33.23 -0.78 46.87
CA PRO A 29 34.14 0.29 47.29
C PRO A 29 33.97 0.73 48.74
N ALA A 30 32.76 0.60 49.30
CA ALA A 30 32.49 0.90 50.72
C ALA A 30 33.20 -0.10 51.64
N ASP A 31 33.10 -1.38 51.31
CA ASP A 31 33.63 -2.51 52.09
C ASP A 31 35.11 -2.81 51.79
N ARG A 32 35.69 -2.11 50.81
CA ARG A 32 37.05 -2.30 50.26
C ARG A 32 37.33 -3.71 49.72
N GLN A 33 36.29 -4.45 49.33
CA GLN A 33 36.43 -5.82 48.82
C GLN A 33 36.42 -5.87 47.29
N ILE A 34 37.23 -6.80 46.76
CA ILE A 34 37.25 -7.21 45.35
C ILE A 34 37.14 -8.74 45.33
N ALA A 35 36.24 -9.27 44.50
CA ALA A 35 36.16 -10.69 44.20
C ALA A 35 36.25 -10.90 42.68
N CYS A 36 37.00 -11.90 42.22
CA CYS A 36 37.08 -12.26 40.80
C CYS A 36 36.71 -13.72 40.59
N LEU A 37 36.03 -14.01 39.48
CA LEU A 37 35.67 -15.36 39.05
C LEU A 37 35.91 -15.48 37.54
N ASN A 38 36.32 -16.67 37.09
CA ASN A 38 36.60 -16.95 35.69
C ASN A 38 36.42 -18.44 35.37
N GLY A 39 36.41 -18.78 34.09
CA GLY A 39 36.43 -20.16 33.63
C GLY A 39 36.40 -20.31 32.12
N ALA A 40 36.42 -21.56 31.66
CA ALA A 40 36.26 -21.94 30.27
C ALA A 40 34.78 -21.91 29.83
N ILE A 41 34.53 -21.83 28.52
CA ILE A 41 33.19 -21.96 27.94
C ILE A 41 32.84 -23.46 27.77
N PRO A 42 31.59 -23.90 28.08
CA PRO A 42 31.19 -25.30 27.94
C PRO A 42 31.36 -25.86 26.51
N PRO A 43 31.79 -27.11 26.30
CA PRO A 43 31.99 -27.69 24.96
C PRO A 43 30.73 -27.69 24.08
N TRP A 44 29.54 -27.92 24.63
CA TRP A 44 28.28 -27.83 23.87
C TRP A 44 27.98 -26.39 23.42
N ALA A 45 28.45 -25.38 24.14
CA ALA A 45 28.31 -23.97 23.76
C ALA A 45 29.33 -23.54 22.70
N ALA A 46 30.39 -24.34 22.47
CA ALA A 46 31.31 -24.17 21.35
C ALA A 46 30.75 -24.71 20.02
N ALA A 47 29.75 -25.60 20.06
CA ALA A 47 29.17 -26.23 18.87
C ALA A 47 28.48 -25.22 17.91
N SER A 48 28.04 -24.07 18.41
CA SER A 48 27.52 -22.96 17.58
C SER A 48 28.61 -22.08 16.94
N GLY A 49 29.89 -22.42 17.14
CA GLY A 49 31.06 -21.63 16.75
C GLY A 49 31.50 -20.65 17.86
N LEU A 50 32.78 -20.73 18.25
CA LEU A 50 33.39 -19.81 19.21
C LEU A 50 33.83 -18.49 18.54
N SER A 51 33.76 -17.40 19.30
CA SER A 51 34.25 -16.07 18.93
C SER A 51 34.38 -15.19 20.19
N ALA A 52 35.11 -14.07 20.10
CA ALA A 52 35.21 -13.10 21.20
C ALA A 52 33.82 -12.60 21.66
N TYR A 53 32.92 -12.31 20.70
CA TYR A 53 31.54 -11.91 21.02
C TYR A 53 30.74 -12.99 21.77
N VAL A 54 30.99 -14.28 21.50
CA VAL A 54 30.39 -15.39 22.27
C VAL A 54 30.96 -15.43 23.69
N ALA A 55 32.27 -15.20 23.85
CA ALA A 55 32.90 -15.14 25.17
C ALA A 55 32.39 -13.96 26.01
N GLU A 56 32.27 -12.76 25.43
CA GLU A 56 31.65 -11.58 26.06
C GLU A 56 30.21 -11.85 26.56
N CYS A 57 29.41 -12.53 25.74
CA CYS A 57 28.06 -12.93 26.14
C CYS A 57 28.07 -13.90 27.34
N TRP A 58 29.05 -14.81 27.40
CA TRP A 58 29.23 -15.72 28.54
C TRP A 58 29.71 -15.00 29.81
N ALA A 59 30.66 -14.05 29.70
CA ALA A 59 31.15 -13.26 30.83
C ALA A 59 30.04 -12.45 31.50
N LEU A 60 29.25 -11.72 30.72
CA LEU A 60 28.08 -11.01 31.22
C LEU A 60 27.00 -11.97 31.76
N ALA A 61 26.80 -13.15 31.14
CA ALA A 61 25.82 -14.12 31.63
C ALA A 61 26.20 -14.68 33.01
N MET A 62 27.45 -15.08 33.20
CA MET A 62 27.95 -15.60 34.49
C MET A 62 27.91 -14.54 35.58
N ALA A 63 28.30 -13.30 35.26
CA ALA A 63 28.17 -12.17 36.17
C ALA A 63 26.72 -11.97 36.63
N HIS A 64 25.73 -12.02 35.72
CA HIS A 64 24.31 -11.89 36.07
C HIS A 64 23.78 -13.09 36.89
N LEU A 65 24.19 -14.33 36.61
CA LEU A 65 23.77 -15.50 37.41
C LEU A 65 24.34 -15.46 38.83
N ILE A 66 25.65 -15.25 38.97
CA ILE A 66 26.31 -15.30 40.28
C ILE A 66 25.87 -14.12 41.16
N THR A 67 25.60 -12.94 40.56
CA THR A 67 24.99 -11.82 41.29
C THR A 67 23.49 -11.99 41.57
N ALA A 68 22.73 -12.73 40.76
CA ALA A 68 21.34 -13.08 41.10
C ALA A 68 21.28 -13.98 42.35
N LEU A 69 22.20 -14.94 42.47
CA LEU A 69 22.23 -15.90 43.57
C LEU A 69 22.79 -15.29 44.87
N HIS A 70 23.93 -14.59 44.81
CA HIS A 70 24.66 -14.15 46.01
C HIS A 70 24.44 -12.68 46.38
N PHE A 71 24.05 -11.84 45.42
CA PHE A 71 24.03 -10.38 45.57
C PHE A 71 22.67 -9.75 45.21
N ALA A 72 21.58 -10.51 45.38
CA ALA A 72 20.20 -10.11 45.10
C ALA A 72 19.77 -8.77 45.73
N ARG A 73 20.27 -8.44 46.93
CA ARG A 73 19.88 -7.23 47.68
C ARG A 73 20.60 -5.95 47.24
N PHE A 74 21.59 -6.04 46.35
CA PHE A 74 22.42 -4.90 45.95
C PHE A 74 22.20 -4.56 44.47
N SER A 75 22.01 -3.28 44.14
CA SER A 75 22.15 -2.81 42.76
C SER A 75 23.59 -3.04 42.25
N ILE A 76 23.71 -3.62 41.06
CA ILE A 76 24.97 -3.88 40.36
C ILE A 76 25.09 -2.94 39.16
N ARG A 77 26.30 -2.41 38.95
CA ARG A 77 26.67 -1.60 37.79
C ARG A 77 27.63 -2.38 36.91
N TYR A 78 27.09 -3.05 35.89
CA TYR A 78 27.85 -3.88 34.95
C TYR A 78 28.62 -3.02 33.95
N LYS A 79 29.85 -3.44 33.63
CA LYS A 79 30.82 -2.78 32.75
C LYS A 79 31.50 -3.81 31.84
N SER A 80 31.51 -3.55 30.54
CA SER A 80 32.23 -4.30 29.50
C SER A 80 32.53 -3.34 28.33
N ASP A 81 33.43 -3.72 27.43
CA ASP A 81 33.65 -3.00 26.16
C ASP A 81 32.76 -3.52 25.00
N CYS A 82 32.09 -4.65 25.19
CA CYS A 82 31.23 -5.26 24.20
C CYS A 82 29.85 -4.60 24.16
N GLN A 83 29.75 -3.47 23.45
CA GLN A 83 28.48 -2.76 23.21
C GLN A 83 27.34 -3.67 22.71
N ALA A 84 27.66 -4.72 21.93
CA ALA A 84 26.69 -5.69 21.45
C ALA A 84 26.09 -6.54 22.58
N ALA A 85 26.93 -7.08 23.48
CA ALA A 85 26.48 -7.87 24.62
C ALA A 85 25.80 -6.99 25.69
N LEU A 86 26.31 -5.79 25.96
CA LEU A 86 25.65 -4.79 26.80
C LEU A 86 24.25 -4.41 26.28
N GLY A 87 24.07 -4.27 24.97
CA GLY A 87 22.76 -4.02 24.36
C GLY A 87 21.76 -5.18 24.52
N ILE A 88 22.25 -6.41 24.63
CA ILE A 88 21.42 -7.58 24.96
C ILE A 88 21.05 -7.56 26.46
N ALA A 89 22.00 -7.28 27.34
CA ALA A 89 21.76 -7.14 28.77
C ALA A 89 20.81 -5.98 29.11
N ALA A 90 20.87 -4.88 28.36
CA ALA A 90 19.89 -3.80 28.45
C ALA A 90 18.49 -4.24 27.99
N GLY A 91 18.43 -5.09 26.96
CA GLY A 91 17.20 -5.46 26.25
C GLY A 91 16.84 -4.47 25.13
N THR A 92 17.86 -3.87 24.51
CA THR A 92 17.75 -2.92 23.39
C THR A 92 18.21 -3.50 22.05
N THR A 93 18.98 -4.60 22.06
CA THR A 93 19.52 -5.28 20.87
C THR A 93 18.91 -6.68 20.67
N THR A 94 18.65 -7.07 19.42
CA THR A 94 18.22 -8.43 19.08
C THR A 94 19.38 -9.42 19.10
N PHE A 95 19.09 -10.68 19.44
CA PHE A 95 20.08 -11.75 19.56
C PHE A 95 19.72 -12.99 18.71
N GLN A 96 20.69 -13.89 18.55
CA GLN A 96 20.49 -15.21 17.94
C GLN A 96 19.91 -16.20 18.97
N LEU A 97 18.97 -17.04 18.54
CA LEU A 97 18.38 -18.09 19.35
C LEU A 97 19.34 -19.26 19.57
N ASP A 98 19.15 -19.93 20.70
CA ASP A 98 19.80 -21.19 21.12
C ASP A 98 21.33 -21.11 21.13
N ALA A 99 21.85 -19.91 21.44
CA ALA A 99 23.26 -19.56 21.53
C ALA A 99 23.54 -18.67 22.76
N ALA A 100 24.82 -18.43 23.08
CA ALA A 100 25.24 -17.63 24.25
C ALA A 100 24.53 -16.26 24.42
N PRO A 101 24.24 -15.49 23.35
CA PRO A 101 23.41 -14.29 23.44
C PRO A 101 22.03 -14.48 24.09
N GLN A 102 21.37 -15.63 23.91
CA GLN A 102 20.10 -15.92 24.58
C GLN A 102 20.31 -16.34 26.04
N VAL A 103 21.40 -17.04 26.35
CA VAL A 103 21.79 -17.38 27.74
C VAL A 103 21.95 -16.09 28.55
N LEU A 104 22.64 -15.08 28.00
CA LEU A 104 22.74 -13.75 28.60
C LEU A 104 21.37 -13.10 28.83
N ALA A 105 20.50 -13.06 27.80
CA ALA A 105 19.18 -12.44 27.92
C ALA A 105 18.27 -13.13 28.96
N ASN A 106 18.44 -14.44 29.16
CA ASN A 106 17.72 -15.23 30.17
C ASN A 106 18.35 -15.10 31.57
N ALA A 107 19.68 -15.06 31.70
CA ALA A 107 20.38 -14.78 32.96
C ALA A 107 20.05 -13.38 33.51
N VAL A 108 20.01 -12.36 32.63
CA VAL A 108 19.54 -11.00 32.95
C VAL A 108 18.07 -11.01 33.39
N THR A 109 17.23 -11.81 32.74
CA THR A 109 15.81 -11.95 33.11
C THR A 109 15.63 -12.60 34.49
N PHE A 110 16.45 -13.60 34.81
CA PHE A 110 16.52 -14.20 36.14
C PHE A 110 16.99 -13.19 37.20
N ARG A 111 18.13 -12.52 36.98
CA ARG A 111 18.64 -11.45 37.85
C ARG A 111 17.57 -10.38 38.16
N ARG A 112 16.84 -9.91 37.14
CA ARG A 112 15.74 -8.93 37.26
C ARG A 112 14.50 -9.44 38.00
N ALA A 113 14.36 -10.74 38.26
CA ALA A 113 13.26 -11.31 39.04
C ALA A 113 13.64 -11.54 40.52
N VAL A 114 14.93 -11.52 40.85
CA VAL A 114 15.44 -11.75 42.22
C VAL A 114 15.92 -10.45 42.88
N THR A 115 16.33 -9.44 42.11
CA THR A 115 16.71 -8.12 42.64
C THR A 115 15.50 -7.25 43.00
N LEU A 116 15.61 -6.53 44.12
CA LEU A 116 14.67 -5.47 44.52
C LEU A 116 15.05 -4.08 43.98
N GLN A 117 16.24 -3.93 43.42
CA GLN A 117 16.75 -2.66 42.89
C GLN A 117 17.16 -2.80 41.41
N PRO A 118 16.99 -1.74 40.59
CA PRO A 118 17.47 -1.75 39.21
C PRO A 118 19.00 -1.85 39.16
N ASP A 119 19.49 -2.57 38.15
CA ASP A 119 20.92 -2.64 37.81
C ASP A 119 21.27 -1.66 36.70
N ASP A 120 22.45 -1.07 36.78
CA ASP A 120 23.05 -0.21 35.76
C ASP A 120 23.86 -1.04 34.74
N ILE A 121 23.88 -0.59 33.48
CA ILE A 121 24.64 -1.21 32.40
C ILE A 121 25.42 -0.11 31.68
N ILE A 122 26.75 -0.19 31.69
CA ILE A 122 27.67 0.86 31.24
C ILE A 122 28.69 0.29 30.26
N TYR A 123 28.94 1.02 29.17
CA TYR A 123 30.05 0.77 28.26
C TYR A 123 31.34 1.39 28.81
N VAL A 124 32.41 0.61 28.87
CA VAL A 124 33.78 1.07 29.14
C VAL A 124 34.60 0.82 27.88
N PRO A 125 35.29 1.82 27.29
CA PRO A 125 36.15 1.58 26.14
C PRO A 125 37.33 0.67 26.49
N GLY A 126 37.55 -0.38 25.69
CA GLY A 126 38.72 -1.25 25.83
C GLY A 126 40.03 -0.49 25.57
N HIS A 127 41.09 -0.88 26.27
CA HIS A 127 42.46 -0.33 26.15
C HIS A 127 42.61 1.18 26.43
N THR A 128 41.76 1.76 27.28
CA THR A 128 41.89 3.17 27.71
C THR A 128 42.40 3.36 29.15
N GLY A 129 43.07 2.35 29.74
CA GLY A 129 43.65 2.48 31.09
C GLY A 129 42.66 2.35 32.25
N ASP A 130 41.44 1.83 32.03
CA ASP A 130 40.61 1.39 33.15
C ASP A 130 41.17 0.06 33.69
N PHE A 131 41.96 0.16 34.76
CA PHE A 131 42.65 -0.94 35.41
C PHE A 131 41.78 -2.17 35.66
N PHE A 132 40.49 -2.00 36.01
CA PHE A 132 39.62 -3.13 36.31
C PHE A 132 39.06 -3.79 35.04
N ASN A 133 38.98 -3.06 33.92
CA ASN A 133 38.69 -3.66 32.61
C ASN A 133 39.91 -4.43 32.08
N GLU A 134 41.12 -3.87 32.24
CA GLU A 134 42.36 -4.55 31.83
C GLU A 134 42.69 -5.75 32.72
N ALA A 135 42.30 -5.73 34.00
CA ALA A 135 42.33 -6.90 34.86
C ALA A 135 41.35 -7.99 34.40
N ALA A 136 40.16 -7.61 33.92
CA ALA A 136 39.17 -8.56 33.39
C ALA A 136 39.72 -9.30 32.14
N ASP A 137 40.26 -8.57 31.16
CA ASP A 137 40.96 -9.12 29.97
C ASP A 137 42.01 -10.18 30.34
N ARG A 138 42.88 -9.85 31.30
CA ARG A 138 43.96 -10.74 31.73
C ARG A 138 43.44 -12.00 32.42
N ILE A 139 42.38 -11.87 33.22
CA ILE A 139 41.76 -13.01 33.91
C ILE A 139 40.92 -13.85 32.93
N ALA A 140 40.27 -13.27 31.92
CA ALA A 140 39.51 -14.01 30.90
C ALA A 140 40.44 -14.85 30.00
N LYS A 141 41.65 -14.34 29.72
CA LYS A 141 42.73 -15.08 29.05
C LYS A 141 43.22 -16.27 29.87
N GLN A 142 43.27 -16.14 31.21
CA GLN A 142 43.56 -17.28 32.10
C GLN A 142 42.44 -18.32 32.06
N GLY A 143 41.16 -17.89 32.15
CA GLY A 143 40.00 -18.79 32.05
C GLY A 143 39.92 -19.56 30.73
N ALA A 144 40.39 -18.96 29.62
CA ALA A 144 40.53 -19.62 28.32
C ALA A 144 41.68 -20.65 28.25
N GLY A 145 42.53 -20.70 29.28
CA GLY A 145 43.61 -21.69 29.44
C GLY A 145 43.21 -22.93 30.24
N CYS A 146 42.20 -22.83 31.12
CA CYS A 146 41.69 -23.94 31.93
C CYS A 146 40.91 -24.97 31.09
N SER A 147 40.90 -26.23 31.51
CA SER A 147 40.00 -27.22 30.90
C SER A 147 38.64 -27.22 31.58
N TYR A 148 37.56 -27.27 30.79
CA TYR A 148 36.21 -27.45 31.33
C TYR A 148 36.08 -28.79 32.11
N SER A 149 36.89 -29.80 31.75
CA SER A 149 36.92 -31.11 32.43
C SER A 149 37.48 -31.07 33.87
N GLU A 150 38.15 -29.99 34.26
CA GLU A 150 38.73 -29.82 35.60
C GLU A 150 37.72 -29.21 36.60
N SER A 151 36.54 -28.78 36.12
CA SER A 151 35.43 -28.37 36.97
C SER A 151 34.75 -29.58 37.63
N PRO A 152 34.25 -29.47 38.88
CA PRO A 152 33.48 -30.55 39.52
C PRO A 152 32.29 -31.00 38.67
N ARG A 153 32.02 -32.30 38.62
CA ARG A 153 30.92 -32.87 37.80
C ARG A 153 29.56 -32.27 38.13
N ASP A 154 29.31 -31.96 39.41
CA ASP A 154 28.06 -31.33 39.85
C ASP A 154 27.91 -29.91 39.27
N ALA A 155 29.00 -29.14 39.21
CA ALA A 155 29.00 -27.81 38.60
C ALA A 155 28.77 -27.87 37.08
N GLN A 156 29.34 -28.87 36.39
CA GLN A 156 29.06 -29.14 34.97
C GLN A 156 27.58 -29.48 34.78
N GLY A 157 27.02 -30.42 35.57
CA GLY A 157 25.61 -30.81 35.48
C GLY A 157 24.63 -29.66 35.76
N ILE A 158 24.95 -28.79 36.72
CA ILE A 158 24.17 -27.57 37.01
C ILE A 158 24.22 -26.58 35.83
N MET A 159 25.39 -26.37 35.23
CA MET A 159 25.56 -25.48 34.08
C MET A 159 24.85 -26.00 32.82
N ASP A 160 24.96 -27.29 32.55
CA ASP A 160 24.30 -27.97 31.44
C ASP A 160 22.77 -28.01 31.64
N PHE A 161 22.29 -28.09 32.88
CA PHE A 161 20.86 -27.95 33.19
C PHE A 161 20.37 -26.52 32.95
N TRP A 162 21.01 -25.50 33.53
CA TRP A 162 20.46 -24.13 33.50
C TRP A 162 20.73 -23.36 32.20
N CYS A 163 21.86 -23.59 31.54
CA CYS A 163 22.32 -22.74 30.43
C CYS A 163 22.15 -23.36 29.03
N ASN A 164 21.93 -24.67 28.90
CA ASN A 164 21.70 -25.32 27.60
C ASN A 164 20.38 -24.83 26.95
N HIS A 165 20.25 -25.03 25.63
CA HIS A 165 19.14 -24.53 24.80
C HIS A 165 18.88 -23.02 24.99
N GLY A 166 19.95 -22.21 24.98
CA GLY A 166 19.86 -20.77 25.19
C GLY A 166 19.46 -20.34 26.61
N GLY A 167 19.58 -21.23 27.61
CA GLY A 167 19.30 -20.93 29.01
C GLY A 167 17.82 -20.69 29.33
N ARG A 168 16.89 -21.22 28.52
CA ARG A 168 15.43 -20.97 28.65
C ARG A 168 14.88 -21.27 30.04
N ARG A 169 15.43 -22.27 30.74
CA ARG A 169 15.02 -22.64 32.11
C ARG A 169 15.18 -21.48 33.10
N LEU A 170 16.17 -20.60 32.93
CA LEU A 170 16.37 -19.41 33.77
C LEU A 170 15.21 -18.40 33.66
N GLY A 171 14.64 -18.22 32.46
CA GLY A 171 13.46 -17.38 32.25
C GLY A 171 12.18 -17.96 32.88
N TRP A 172 12.09 -19.29 32.93
CA TRP A 172 11.00 -19.99 33.62
C TRP A 172 11.16 -19.95 35.15
N ALA A 173 12.37 -20.11 35.68
CA ALA A 173 12.65 -19.88 37.10
C ALA A 173 12.34 -18.43 37.52
N ALA A 174 12.68 -17.44 36.69
CA ALA A 174 12.32 -16.04 36.91
C ALA A 174 10.80 -15.83 37.04
N THR A 175 10.02 -16.55 36.22
CA THR A 175 8.54 -16.49 36.22
C THR A 175 7.95 -17.19 37.45
N ALA A 176 8.47 -18.36 37.80
CA ALA A 176 8.07 -19.10 39.00
C ALA A 176 8.37 -18.32 40.29
N LEU A 177 9.55 -17.68 40.39
CA LEU A 177 9.91 -16.86 41.54
C LEU A 177 9.00 -15.64 41.70
N GLN A 178 8.57 -15.00 40.60
CA GLN A 178 7.58 -13.91 40.69
C GLN A 178 6.20 -14.42 41.14
N SER A 179 5.79 -15.62 40.72
CA SER A 179 4.57 -16.27 41.22
C SER A 179 4.64 -16.53 42.73
N ILE A 180 5.75 -17.11 43.21
CA ILE A 180 6.02 -17.35 44.64
C ILE A 180 6.04 -16.03 45.43
N ALA A 181 6.58 -14.95 44.85
CA ALA A 181 6.59 -13.62 45.44
C ALA A 181 5.22 -12.90 45.42
N GLY A 182 4.14 -13.59 45.06
CA GLY A 182 2.78 -13.04 45.08
C GLY A 182 2.44 -12.10 43.93
N ASN A 183 3.20 -12.11 42.82
CA ASN A 183 2.87 -11.31 41.64
C ASN A 183 1.59 -11.84 40.98
N ALA A 184 0.44 -11.26 41.35
CA ALA A 184 -0.88 -11.64 40.87
C ALA A 184 -1.07 -11.58 39.34
N THR A 185 -0.14 -11.00 38.57
CA THR A 185 -0.18 -11.01 37.09
C THR A 185 0.36 -12.31 36.46
N MET A 186 1.15 -13.11 37.21
CA MET A 186 1.87 -14.30 36.77
C MET A 186 1.06 -15.60 36.99
N PRO A 187 1.36 -16.70 36.25
CA PRO A 187 0.65 -17.96 36.44
C PRO A 187 0.85 -18.53 37.85
N PRO A 188 -0.18 -19.12 38.48
CA PRO A 188 -0.03 -19.85 39.73
C PRO A 188 0.84 -21.10 39.55
N LEU A 189 1.50 -21.54 40.62
CA LEU A 189 2.22 -22.82 40.61
C LEU A 189 1.24 -23.97 40.88
N GLY A 190 0.74 -24.58 39.82
CA GLY A 190 -0.14 -25.76 39.90
C GLY A 190 -0.57 -26.28 38.53
N PRO A 191 -1.33 -27.40 38.49
CA PRO A 191 -1.90 -27.94 37.25
C PRO A 191 -3.12 -27.14 36.77
N ASP A 192 -3.75 -26.33 37.64
CA ASP A 192 -4.84 -25.44 37.27
C ASP A 192 -4.31 -24.03 37.00
N LEU A 193 -4.52 -23.57 35.77
CA LEU A 193 -4.15 -22.23 35.29
C LEU A 193 -5.39 -21.33 35.10
N GLY A 194 -6.57 -21.77 35.57
CA GLY A 194 -7.86 -21.13 35.31
C GLY A 194 -8.47 -21.52 33.96
N ASP A 195 -9.74 -21.21 33.76
CA ASP A 195 -10.55 -21.61 32.60
C ASP A 195 -10.65 -20.55 31.49
N ASP A 196 -10.27 -19.29 31.78
CA ASP A 196 -10.45 -18.07 30.95
C ASP A 196 -11.87 -17.46 31.01
N SER A 197 -12.71 -17.88 31.96
CA SER A 197 -14.12 -17.43 32.07
C SER A 197 -14.30 -16.00 32.62
N TRP A 198 -13.46 -15.53 33.54
CA TRP A 198 -13.70 -14.24 34.21
C TRP A 198 -13.15 -13.06 33.41
N HIS A 199 -14.06 -12.21 32.91
CA HIS A 199 -13.73 -11.13 31.98
C HIS A 199 -13.40 -9.78 32.65
N GLY A 200 -13.04 -9.76 33.94
CA GLY A 200 -12.64 -8.53 34.63
C GLY A 200 -13.76 -7.49 34.78
N GLY A 201 -15.03 -7.90 34.70
CA GLY A 201 -16.19 -7.00 34.67
C GLY A 201 -16.47 -6.37 33.30
N LEU A 202 -15.71 -6.70 32.24
CA LEU A 202 -16.01 -6.25 30.88
C LEU A 202 -17.15 -7.06 30.27
N SER A 203 -18.10 -6.35 29.65
CA SER A 203 -19.09 -6.94 28.74
C SER A 203 -18.45 -7.47 27.46
N HIS A 204 -19.12 -8.40 26.79
CA HIS A 204 -18.67 -9.00 25.53
C HIS A 204 -18.35 -7.96 24.44
N ALA A 205 -19.17 -6.91 24.30
CA ALA A 205 -18.89 -5.79 23.39
C ALA A 205 -17.55 -5.08 23.72
N GLN A 206 -17.22 -4.88 25.00
CA GLN A 206 -15.97 -4.25 25.43
C GLN A 206 -14.73 -5.15 25.22
N LEU A 207 -14.89 -6.47 25.07
CA LEU A 207 -13.80 -7.38 24.67
C LEU A 207 -13.36 -7.21 23.20
N ILE A 208 -14.21 -6.61 22.37
CA ILE A 208 -13.98 -6.44 20.93
C ILE A 208 -13.83 -4.96 20.50
N GLU A 209 -14.44 -4.01 21.20
CA GLU A 209 -14.37 -2.56 20.95
C GLU A 209 -12.95 -1.96 20.78
N PRO A 210 -11.89 -2.42 21.50
CA PRO A 210 -10.52 -1.93 21.28
C PRO A 210 -9.91 -2.34 19.94
N PHE A 211 -10.52 -3.28 19.21
CA PHE A 211 -9.94 -3.96 18.05
C PHE A 211 -10.75 -3.80 16.76
N ILE A 212 -11.79 -2.95 16.77
CA ILE A 212 -12.71 -2.73 15.65
C ILE A 212 -12.85 -1.24 15.34
N PRO A 213 -13.37 -0.85 14.15
CA PRO A 213 -13.72 0.53 13.86
C PRO A 213 -14.68 1.11 14.91
N CYS A 214 -14.53 2.40 15.22
CA CYS A 214 -15.12 3.05 16.41
C CYS A 214 -16.64 3.36 16.28
N ALA A 215 -17.35 2.66 15.39
CA ALA A 215 -18.72 2.93 14.99
C ALA A 215 -19.63 1.69 14.96
N SER A 216 -19.06 0.48 14.95
CA SER A 216 -19.76 -0.73 14.50
C SER A 216 -20.68 -1.40 15.55
N VAL A 217 -21.19 -0.64 16.52
CA VAL A 217 -21.93 -1.15 17.71
C VAL A 217 -23.06 -0.21 18.14
N SER A 218 -23.84 0.33 17.19
CA SER A 218 -25.02 1.17 17.45
C SER A 218 -26.29 0.59 16.81
N GLU A 219 -27.46 0.88 17.38
CA GLU A 219 -28.73 0.18 17.14
C GLU A 219 -29.80 1.05 16.47
N HIS A 220 -30.82 0.39 15.87
CA HIS A 220 -32.12 0.92 15.40
C HIS A 220 -32.11 1.94 14.22
N ASP A 221 -33.15 2.05 13.39
CA ASP A 221 -34.15 1.07 12.90
C ASP A 221 -34.82 1.62 11.61
N ASP A 222 -35.78 0.89 11.03
CA ASP A 222 -36.50 1.25 9.79
C ASP A 222 -37.35 2.54 9.85
N GLY A 223 -37.54 3.16 8.68
CA GLY A 223 -38.43 4.32 8.48
C GLY A 223 -38.74 4.57 7.00
N GLN A 224 -40.02 4.52 6.63
CA GLN A 224 -40.49 4.59 5.23
C GLN A 224 -40.49 6.03 4.67
N GLY A 225 -40.34 6.16 3.35
CA GLY A 225 -40.45 7.44 2.64
C GLY A 225 -41.84 7.70 2.03
N SER A 226 -42.10 8.94 1.62
CA SER A 226 -43.32 9.35 0.92
C SER A 226 -43.00 10.19 -0.32
N THR A 227 -43.67 9.92 -1.44
CA THR A 227 -43.62 10.71 -2.67
C THR A 227 -44.41 12.03 -2.56
N ALA A 228 -44.17 12.97 -3.47
CA ALA A 228 -44.93 14.21 -3.58
C ALA A 228 -45.25 14.52 -5.06
N ASP A 229 -46.51 14.85 -5.35
CA ASP A 229 -46.98 15.24 -6.68
C ASP A 229 -46.63 16.69 -7.05
N THR A 230 -46.73 17.04 -8.33
CA THR A 230 -46.68 18.42 -8.83
C THR A 230 -47.60 18.56 -10.04
N SER A 231 -48.29 19.71 -10.16
CA SER A 231 -49.33 19.95 -11.17
C SER A 231 -48.93 20.99 -12.23
N LEU A 232 -49.64 20.96 -13.36
CA LEU A 232 -49.45 21.81 -14.52
C LEU A 232 -50.72 22.65 -14.77
N THR A 233 -50.58 23.89 -15.26
CA THR A 233 -51.73 24.74 -15.63
C THR A 233 -51.54 25.28 -17.04
N MET A 234 -52.53 25.07 -17.92
CA MET A 234 -52.58 25.61 -19.28
C MET A 234 -54.02 25.86 -19.72
N CYS A 235 -54.25 26.90 -20.52
CA CYS A 235 -55.56 27.19 -21.11
C CYS A 235 -55.65 26.56 -22.52
N ILE A 236 -56.29 25.39 -22.58
CA ILE A 236 -56.74 24.75 -23.82
C ILE A 236 -58.23 25.07 -23.99
N VAL A 237 -58.66 25.38 -25.20
CA VAL A 237 -60.08 25.54 -25.57
C VAL A 237 -60.43 24.56 -26.69
N SER A 238 -61.64 24.01 -26.69
CA SER A 238 -62.21 23.36 -27.87
C SER A 238 -63.51 24.03 -28.27
N TYR A 239 -63.78 24.14 -29.57
CA TYR A 239 -64.93 24.87 -30.10
C TYR A 239 -65.36 24.33 -31.47
N ASN A 240 -66.65 24.09 -31.65
CA ASN A 240 -67.21 23.59 -32.92
C ASN A 240 -67.52 24.77 -33.85
N THR A 241 -67.13 24.68 -35.13
CA THR A 241 -67.09 25.81 -36.06
C THR A 241 -67.92 25.61 -37.33
N LEU A 242 -69.00 26.37 -37.48
CA LEU A 242 -69.81 26.39 -38.69
C LEU A 242 -69.10 27.11 -39.86
N SER A 243 -68.29 26.34 -40.60
CA SER A 243 -67.64 26.68 -41.88
C SER A 243 -66.92 28.04 -41.93
N LEU A 244 -65.60 27.99 -41.72
CA LEU A 244 -64.72 29.18 -41.70
C LEU A 244 -64.44 29.81 -43.09
N GLY A 245 -65.05 29.28 -44.16
CA GLY A 245 -64.88 29.71 -45.55
C GLY A 245 -64.11 28.70 -46.39
N ALA A 246 -64.55 28.49 -47.63
CA ALA A 246 -63.98 27.55 -48.60
C ALA A 246 -63.72 28.23 -49.95
N SER A 247 -63.08 27.50 -50.88
CA SER A 247 -62.60 27.93 -52.21
C SER A 247 -61.33 28.82 -52.19
N LEU A 248 -60.31 28.63 -53.04
CA LEU A 248 -59.96 27.46 -53.87
C LEU A 248 -58.49 27.08 -53.64
N GLU A 249 -58.19 25.79 -53.55
CA GLU A 249 -56.87 25.20 -53.81
C GLU A 249 -57.13 23.93 -54.63
N GLU A 250 -56.52 23.84 -55.83
CA GLU A 250 -56.55 22.61 -56.65
C GLU A 250 -55.49 21.61 -56.13
N GLN A 251 -55.65 20.32 -56.43
CA GLN A 251 -55.14 19.25 -55.56
C GLN A 251 -53.62 19.10 -55.49
N ASP A 252 -52.86 19.60 -56.46
CA ASP A 252 -51.40 19.44 -56.55
C ASP A 252 -50.67 20.79 -56.37
N GLY A 253 -50.29 21.09 -55.13
CA GLY A 253 -49.75 22.38 -54.67
C GLY A 253 -48.40 22.84 -55.23
N VAL A 254 -47.97 22.38 -56.41
CA VAL A 254 -46.86 22.97 -57.18
C VAL A 254 -47.42 24.05 -58.12
N GLY A 255 -48.08 25.05 -57.51
CA GLY A 255 -48.63 26.22 -58.20
C GLY A 255 -47.60 27.32 -58.36
N THR A 256 -47.29 27.68 -59.61
CA THR A 256 -46.28 28.70 -59.99
C THR A 256 -46.55 30.10 -59.43
N GLY A 257 -45.50 30.91 -59.32
CA GLY A 257 -45.59 32.27 -58.74
C GLY A 257 -46.41 33.28 -59.56
N ASN A 258 -46.72 34.41 -58.89
CA ASN A 258 -47.47 35.59 -59.37
C ASN A 258 -49.00 35.47 -59.47
N ALA A 259 -49.67 35.57 -58.31
CA ALA A 259 -51.06 36.07 -58.22
C ALA A 259 -51.24 36.95 -56.95
N GLY A 260 -52.20 37.87 -56.97
CA GLY A 260 -52.28 39.02 -56.05
C GLY A 260 -53.08 38.82 -54.73
N LEU A 261 -53.04 39.85 -53.89
CA LEU A 261 -53.36 39.84 -52.46
C LEU A 261 -54.88 39.91 -52.10
N GLN A 262 -55.79 39.43 -52.96
CA GLN A 262 -57.19 39.90 -52.96
C GLN A 262 -58.30 38.93 -52.53
N PHE A 263 -58.03 37.66 -52.21
CA PHE A 263 -59.07 36.70 -51.79
C PHE A 263 -58.66 35.83 -50.58
N ARG A 264 -59.06 36.20 -49.36
CA ARG A 264 -59.11 35.30 -48.17
C ARG A 264 -60.31 35.62 -47.24
N PRO A 265 -60.88 34.64 -46.52
CA PRO A 265 -62.16 34.81 -45.81
C PRO A 265 -61.99 35.40 -44.39
N ALA A 266 -62.78 36.43 -44.06
CA ALA A 266 -62.63 37.18 -42.81
C ALA A 266 -62.91 36.38 -41.50
N ARG A 267 -63.66 35.27 -41.56
CA ARG A 267 -64.15 34.56 -40.36
C ARG A 267 -63.06 33.89 -39.55
N ALA A 268 -62.09 33.23 -40.20
CA ALA A 268 -60.99 32.57 -39.49
C ALA A 268 -60.06 33.57 -38.77
N ALA A 269 -59.87 34.77 -39.34
CA ALA A 269 -59.07 35.83 -38.73
C ALA A 269 -59.72 36.38 -37.44
N LEU A 270 -61.02 36.67 -37.48
CA LEU A 270 -61.78 37.13 -36.31
C LEU A 270 -61.77 36.11 -35.16
N LEU A 271 -61.90 34.81 -35.46
CA LEU A 271 -61.78 33.76 -34.44
C LEU A 271 -60.38 33.71 -33.82
N ALA A 272 -59.33 33.85 -34.63
CA ALA A 272 -57.95 33.85 -34.16
C ALA A 272 -57.66 35.04 -33.22
N GLU A 273 -58.19 36.21 -33.53
CA GLU A 273 -58.06 37.42 -32.71
C GLU A 273 -58.79 37.27 -31.37
N GLN A 274 -60.01 36.72 -31.36
CA GLN A 274 -60.74 36.44 -30.12
C GLN A 274 -60.02 35.42 -29.22
N LEU A 275 -59.49 34.34 -29.79
CA LEU A 275 -58.71 33.33 -29.06
C LEU A 275 -57.40 33.91 -28.50
N HIS A 276 -56.74 34.79 -29.26
CA HIS A 276 -55.54 35.52 -28.83
C HIS A 276 -55.82 36.40 -27.62
N VAL A 277 -56.89 37.20 -27.66
CA VAL A 277 -57.31 38.09 -26.55
C VAL A 277 -57.75 37.29 -25.33
N LYS A 278 -58.43 36.14 -25.50
CA LYS A 278 -58.91 35.29 -24.40
C LYS A 278 -57.84 34.43 -23.71
N GLY A 279 -56.55 34.60 -24.07
CA GLY A 279 -55.44 33.97 -23.34
C GLY A 279 -55.11 32.54 -23.76
N VAL A 280 -55.74 32.03 -24.82
CA VAL A 280 -55.68 30.61 -25.22
C VAL A 280 -54.31 30.26 -25.80
N SER A 281 -53.70 29.19 -25.30
CA SER A 281 -52.40 28.69 -25.80
C SER A 281 -52.58 27.66 -26.92
N VAL A 282 -53.62 26.83 -26.81
CA VAL A 282 -53.98 25.77 -27.77
C VAL A 282 -55.49 25.77 -27.96
N ALA A 283 -55.97 25.82 -29.21
CA ALA A 283 -57.38 25.65 -29.53
C ALA A 283 -57.61 24.43 -30.44
N ALA A 284 -58.58 23.59 -30.12
CA ALA A 284 -58.94 22.40 -30.90
C ALA A 284 -60.35 22.57 -31.49
N LEU A 285 -60.41 22.89 -32.79
CA LEU A 285 -61.64 23.21 -33.51
C LEU A 285 -62.23 21.97 -34.20
N GLN A 286 -63.56 21.93 -34.30
CA GLN A 286 -64.33 20.80 -34.84
C GLN A 286 -65.32 21.23 -35.94
N GLU A 287 -65.76 20.27 -36.76
CA GLU A 287 -66.57 20.43 -37.99
C GLU A 287 -66.00 21.45 -38.99
N THR A 288 -64.66 21.56 -39.02
CA THR A 288 -63.97 22.40 -39.99
C THR A 288 -64.15 21.85 -41.40
N ARG A 289 -64.14 22.73 -42.41
CA ARG A 289 -64.42 22.38 -43.81
C ARG A 289 -63.26 22.74 -44.74
N CYS A 290 -62.05 22.48 -44.27
CA CYS A 290 -60.80 22.66 -45.04
C CYS A 290 -60.21 21.31 -45.47
N PRO A 291 -59.29 21.29 -46.46
CA PRO A 291 -58.46 20.12 -46.77
C PRO A 291 -57.56 19.71 -45.60
N GLU A 292 -56.94 18.53 -45.69
CA GLU A 292 -55.86 18.16 -44.77
C GLU A 292 -54.62 19.03 -45.05
N GLY A 293 -53.97 19.52 -44.01
CA GLY A 293 -52.76 20.34 -44.18
C GLY A 293 -52.54 21.41 -43.12
N ARG A 294 -51.35 22.03 -43.19
CA ARG A 294 -50.88 23.02 -42.22
C ARG A 294 -50.90 24.43 -42.81
N THR A 295 -51.59 25.35 -42.15
CA THR A 295 -51.66 26.77 -42.56
C THR A 295 -51.42 27.69 -41.34
N SER A 296 -51.65 28.99 -41.45
CA SER A 296 -51.63 29.89 -40.28
C SER A 296 -52.62 31.03 -40.43
N VAL A 297 -53.16 31.53 -39.32
CA VAL A 297 -54.12 32.64 -39.29
C VAL A 297 -53.89 33.49 -38.05
N GLY A 298 -53.79 34.82 -38.22
CA GLY A 298 -53.37 35.72 -37.15
C GLY A 298 -52.13 35.19 -36.42
N GLN A 299 -52.18 35.15 -35.09
CA GLN A 299 -51.11 34.62 -34.24
C GLN A 299 -51.18 33.10 -33.95
N PHE A 300 -51.91 32.32 -34.76
CA PHE A 300 -51.98 30.85 -34.61
C PHE A 300 -51.46 30.10 -35.84
N LEU A 301 -50.81 28.97 -35.61
CA LEU A 301 -50.49 27.93 -36.59
C LEU A 301 -51.63 26.91 -36.63
N ARG A 302 -52.22 26.66 -37.80
CA ARG A 302 -53.34 25.73 -37.99
C ARG A 302 -52.81 24.39 -38.51
N TYR A 303 -53.30 23.29 -37.94
CA TYR A 303 -53.03 21.92 -38.40
C TYR A 303 -54.38 21.24 -38.61
N SER A 304 -54.72 20.92 -39.86
CA SER A 304 -56.06 20.52 -40.29
C SER A 304 -56.08 19.04 -40.66
N SER A 305 -57.04 18.27 -40.17
CA SER A 305 -57.18 16.83 -40.45
C SER A 305 -57.84 16.51 -41.80
N GLY A 306 -58.34 17.54 -42.50
CA GLY A 306 -59.21 17.38 -43.66
C GLY A 306 -60.65 17.02 -43.30
N ALA A 307 -61.59 17.48 -44.13
CA ALA A 307 -63.01 17.21 -43.99
C ALA A 307 -63.50 16.21 -45.05
N GLN A 308 -64.06 15.07 -44.64
CA GLN A 308 -64.65 14.11 -45.58
C GLN A 308 -66.02 14.62 -46.04
N LYS A 309 -66.18 14.85 -47.34
CA LYS A 309 -67.42 15.37 -47.97
C LYS A 309 -67.96 16.65 -47.30
N GLY A 310 -67.09 17.47 -46.71
CA GLY A 310 -67.44 18.71 -46.02
C GLY A 310 -67.97 18.56 -44.59
N GLN A 311 -67.70 17.42 -43.92
CA GLN A 311 -68.02 17.13 -42.52
C GLN A 311 -66.82 16.48 -41.82
N LEU A 312 -66.90 16.33 -40.49
CA LEU A 312 -65.93 15.59 -39.65
C LEU A 312 -64.49 16.15 -39.60
N GLY A 313 -64.24 17.32 -40.22
CA GLY A 313 -62.93 17.97 -40.16
C GLY A 313 -62.62 18.53 -38.77
N THR A 314 -61.35 18.47 -38.38
CA THR A 314 -60.84 19.06 -37.14
C THR A 314 -59.59 19.90 -37.42
N GLU A 315 -59.32 20.88 -36.56
CA GLU A 315 -58.09 21.69 -36.63
C GLU A 315 -57.49 21.96 -35.26
N LEU A 316 -56.18 21.77 -35.12
CA LEU A 316 -55.41 22.20 -33.95
C LEU A 316 -54.72 23.53 -34.23
N TRP A 317 -54.96 24.53 -33.38
CA TRP A 317 -54.43 25.90 -33.51
C TRP A 317 -53.46 26.17 -32.36
N LEU A 318 -52.17 26.34 -32.68
CA LEU A 318 -51.09 26.59 -31.70
C LEU A 318 -50.63 28.06 -31.78
N HIS A 319 -50.58 28.74 -30.64
CA HIS A 319 -50.23 30.16 -30.60
C HIS A 319 -48.73 30.39 -30.86
N LYS A 320 -48.39 31.24 -31.84
CA LYS A 320 -47.01 31.50 -32.32
C LYS A 320 -46.08 32.08 -31.25
N GLU A 321 -46.57 33.09 -30.52
CA GLU A 321 -45.74 33.92 -29.63
C GLU A 321 -45.94 33.69 -28.12
N ARG A 322 -46.90 32.85 -27.71
CA ARG A 322 -47.05 32.47 -26.30
C ARG A 322 -46.00 31.39 -26.01
N PRO A 323 -45.18 31.52 -24.95
CA PRO A 323 -43.94 30.76 -24.84
C PRO A 323 -44.20 29.26 -24.63
N ILE A 324 -43.90 28.47 -25.65
CA ILE A 324 -43.79 27.01 -25.55
C ILE A 324 -42.33 26.60 -25.22
N LEU A 325 -41.29 27.30 -25.72
CA LEU A 325 -40.02 27.66 -25.00
C LEU A 325 -38.90 28.30 -25.85
N GLN A 326 -37.88 28.82 -25.12
CA GLN A 326 -36.42 28.86 -25.43
C GLN A 326 -35.75 30.16 -25.97
N TYR A 327 -34.47 30.35 -25.57
CA TYR A 327 -33.53 31.44 -25.89
C TYR A 327 -32.07 30.89 -25.82
N PRO A 328 -31.03 31.56 -26.38
CA PRO A 328 -29.67 31.01 -26.52
C PRO A 328 -28.89 30.90 -25.20
N GLY A 329 -27.84 30.08 -25.22
CA GLY A 329 -27.23 29.47 -24.02
C GLY A 329 -27.68 28.02 -23.79
N VAL A 330 -28.52 27.49 -24.69
CA VAL A 330 -29.22 26.19 -24.61
C VAL A 330 -28.35 25.07 -24.08
N HIS A 331 -27.23 24.72 -24.73
CA HIS A 331 -26.44 23.55 -24.30
C HIS A 331 -25.89 23.67 -22.86
N TRP A 332 -25.49 24.87 -22.41
CA TRP A 332 -25.03 25.04 -21.03
C TRP A 332 -26.19 25.03 -20.03
N HIS A 333 -27.32 25.64 -20.39
CA HIS A 333 -28.56 25.59 -19.59
C HIS A 333 -29.19 24.18 -19.55
N GLN A 334 -28.98 23.39 -20.60
CA GLN A 334 -29.40 22.01 -20.74
C GLN A 334 -28.52 21.10 -19.88
N ILE A 335 -27.18 21.19 -19.98
CA ILE A 335 -26.25 20.49 -19.08
C ILE A 335 -26.57 20.82 -17.61
N LEU A 336 -26.87 22.10 -17.30
CA LEU A 336 -27.30 22.50 -15.97
C LEU A 336 -28.65 21.92 -15.57
N ARG A 337 -29.64 21.75 -16.47
CA ARG A 337 -30.90 21.06 -16.17
C ARG A 337 -30.73 19.55 -16.02
N GLU A 338 -29.91 18.92 -16.84
CA GLU A 338 -29.62 17.47 -16.83
C GLU A 338 -28.84 17.07 -15.57
N MET A 339 -27.98 17.97 -15.06
CA MET A 339 -27.29 17.81 -13.77
C MET A 339 -28.06 18.38 -12.57
N ASP A 340 -29.33 18.79 -12.76
CA ASP A 340 -30.14 19.62 -11.87
C ASP A 340 -29.33 20.61 -11.01
N CYS A 341 -28.64 21.53 -11.68
CA CYS A 341 -27.79 22.53 -11.11
C CYS A 341 -28.23 23.95 -11.48
N PHE A 342 -28.05 24.88 -10.55
CA PHE A 342 -28.14 26.32 -10.82
C PHE A 342 -26.80 27.02 -10.60
N LEU A 343 -26.69 28.22 -11.17
CA LEU A 343 -25.51 29.09 -11.06
C LEU A 343 -25.82 30.20 -10.04
N PRO A 344 -25.40 30.14 -8.78
CA PRO A 344 -25.81 31.15 -7.79
C PRO A 344 -25.37 32.56 -8.18
N CYS A 345 -24.28 32.69 -8.94
CA CYS A 345 -23.77 33.98 -9.40
C CYS A 345 -24.69 34.72 -10.39
N THR A 346 -25.67 34.06 -11.03
CA THR A 346 -26.63 34.71 -11.94
C THR A 346 -27.89 35.24 -11.24
N PHE A 347 -28.02 35.06 -9.92
CA PHE A 347 -29.16 35.52 -9.12
C PHE A 347 -28.71 36.59 -8.12
N GLU A 348 -29.34 37.76 -8.14
CA GLU A 348 -29.00 38.89 -7.26
C GLU A 348 -29.17 38.58 -5.76
N THR A 349 -30.12 37.70 -5.42
CA THR A 349 -30.33 37.22 -4.04
C THR A 349 -29.13 36.45 -3.46
N HIS A 350 -28.28 35.85 -4.30
CA HIS A 350 -27.13 35.06 -3.88
C HIS A 350 -25.79 35.73 -4.20
N GLN A 351 -25.68 36.47 -5.32
CA GLN A 351 -24.44 37.13 -5.74
C GLN A 351 -24.20 38.45 -4.99
N ARG A 352 -23.19 38.48 -4.11
CA ARG A 352 -22.76 39.67 -3.39
C ARG A 352 -21.55 40.34 -4.07
N GLY A 353 -21.67 41.63 -4.38
CA GLY A 353 -20.57 42.46 -4.88
C GLY A 353 -20.35 42.37 -6.39
N GLU A 354 -19.09 42.44 -6.83
CA GLU A 354 -18.77 42.48 -8.26
C GLU A 354 -19.03 41.13 -8.96
N THR A 355 -19.41 41.20 -10.23
CA THR A 355 -19.84 40.05 -11.04
C THR A 355 -18.78 39.57 -12.05
N ILE A 356 -17.77 40.40 -12.33
CA ILE A 356 -16.74 40.20 -13.34
C ILE A 356 -15.67 39.24 -12.83
N THR A 357 -15.38 38.18 -13.58
CA THR A 357 -14.34 37.19 -13.24
C THR A 357 -13.15 37.29 -14.19
N TYR A 358 -13.34 37.78 -15.42
CA TYR A 358 -12.29 38.01 -16.40
C TYR A 358 -12.28 39.45 -16.93
N VAL A 359 -11.10 40.02 -17.16
CA VAL A 359 -10.90 41.34 -17.80
C VAL A 359 -10.03 41.21 -19.04
N GLN A 360 -10.60 41.55 -20.20
CA GLN A 360 -9.95 41.50 -21.50
C GLN A 360 -8.78 42.51 -21.58
N LYS A 361 -7.58 42.02 -21.91
CA LYS A 361 -6.34 42.80 -21.91
C LYS A 361 -6.27 43.93 -22.96
N ARG A 362 -7.03 43.85 -24.06
CA ARG A 362 -6.96 44.81 -25.19
C ARG A 362 -7.81 46.06 -24.99
N ASN A 363 -8.96 45.94 -24.33
CA ASN A 363 -9.99 46.98 -24.22
C ASN A 363 -10.44 47.23 -22.76
N GLY A 364 -9.96 46.45 -21.79
CA GLY A 364 -10.39 46.52 -20.39
C GLY A 364 -11.82 46.00 -20.13
N HIS A 365 -12.46 45.36 -21.11
CA HIS A 365 -13.84 44.90 -20.97
C HIS A 365 -13.93 43.73 -19.99
N GLY A 366 -14.81 43.85 -18.98
CA GLY A 366 -15.06 42.80 -18.00
C GLY A 366 -16.15 41.84 -18.46
N CYS A 367 -15.93 40.53 -18.31
CA CYS A 367 -16.97 39.52 -18.48
C CYS A 367 -16.87 38.42 -17.41
N ARG A 368 -17.77 37.44 -17.49
CA ARG A 368 -17.86 36.32 -16.55
C ARG A 368 -17.91 34.98 -17.33
N PRO A 369 -16.76 34.43 -17.76
CA PRO A 369 -16.71 33.04 -18.21
C PRO A 369 -16.76 32.05 -17.02
N ASP A 370 -16.23 32.43 -15.85
CA ASP A 370 -16.04 31.53 -14.72
C ASP A 370 -17.30 31.45 -13.84
N MET A 371 -18.05 30.35 -13.95
CA MET A 371 -19.28 30.13 -13.17
C MET A 371 -19.19 28.81 -12.40
N ILE A 372 -19.81 28.76 -11.22
CA ILE A 372 -19.91 27.56 -10.39
C ILE A 372 -21.38 27.12 -10.40
N GLY A 373 -21.63 25.92 -10.92
CA GLY A 373 -22.90 25.22 -10.76
C GLY A 373 -22.94 24.46 -9.45
N ILE A 374 -24.12 24.45 -8.80
CA ILE A 374 -24.42 23.63 -7.62
C ILE A 374 -25.84 23.06 -7.74
N PRO A 375 -26.17 21.92 -7.13
CA PRO A 375 -27.51 21.32 -7.21
C PRO A 375 -28.65 22.27 -6.86
N SER A 376 -29.80 22.18 -7.55
CA SER A 376 -30.96 23.03 -7.30
C SER A 376 -31.52 22.86 -5.89
N ASP A 377 -31.50 21.65 -5.34
CA ASP A 377 -31.87 21.36 -3.94
C ASP A 377 -31.12 22.23 -2.93
N TRP A 378 -29.88 22.63 -3.24
CA TRP A 378 -29.04 23.41 -2.32
C TRP A 378 -29.49 24.87 -2.20
N ARG A 379 -30.48 25.31 -2.99
CA ARG A 379 -31.25 26.57 -2.78
C ARG A 379 -31.96 26.62 -1.43
N THR A 380 -32.19 25.47 -0.79
CA THR A 380 -32.79 25.38 0.57
C THR A 380 -31.87 25.89 1.68
N GLY A 381 -30.56 25.97 1.43
CA GLY A 381 -29.58 26.55 2.34
C GLY A 381 -29.28 28.02 2.06
N THR A 382 -28.55 28.67 2.97
CA THR A 382 -28.03 30.03 2.73
C THR A 382 -26.88 29.95 1.73
N VAL A 383 -27.17 30.23 0.46
CA VAL A 383 -26.17 30.28 -0.62
C VAL A 383 -25.69 31.72 -0.81
N THR A 384 -24.37 31.94 -0.81
CA THR A 384 -23.75 33.24 -1.11
C THR A 384 -22.63 33.07 -2.11
N ALA A 385 -22.71 33.76 -3.26
CA ALA A 385 -21.67 33.82 -4.27
C ALA A 385 -20.97 35.18 -4.27
N TRP A 386 -19.67 35.21 -4.56
CA TRP A 386 -18.91 36.45 -4.74
C TRP A 386 -17.68 36.21 -5.62
N VAL A 387 -16.97 37.29 -5.97
CA VAL A 387 -15.68 37.23 -6.65
C VAL A 387 -14.54 37.56 -5.69
N SER A 388 -13.66 36.59 -5.43
CA SER A 388 -12.41 36.78 -4.70
C SER A 388 -11.32 37.34 -5.61
N ARG A 389 -10.70 38.45 -5.19
CA ARG A 389 -9.47 39.00 -5.80
C ARG A 389 -8.20 38.59 -5.05
N ASP A 390 -8.35 38.02 -3.87
CA ASP A 390 -7.27 37.67 -2.95
C ASP A 390 -6.79 36.21 -3.07
N ILE A 391 -7.59 35.32 -3.69
CA ILE A 391 -7.11 34.07 -4.28
C ILE A 391 -6.34 34.43 -5.57
N HIS A 392 -5.07 34.00 -5.69
CA HIS A 392 -4.24 34.32 -6.86
C HIS A 392 -3.03 33.40 -7.08
N VAL A 393 -2.65 33.19 -8.35
CA VAL A 393 -1.43 32.48 -8.78
C VAL A 393 -0.17 33.37 -8.85
N ALA A 394 -0.09 34.40 -8.01
CA ALA A 394 1.06 35.32 -7.88
C ALA A 394 1.50 36.03 -9.19
N LEU A 395 0.57 36.25 -10.13
CA LEU A 395 0.78 37.11 -11.29
C LEU A 395 0.74 38.60 -10.89
N ALA A 396 1.51 39.42 -11.61
CA ALA A 396 1.65 40.86 -11.38
C ALA A 396 0.53 41.69 -12.04
N VAL A 397 0.05 41.24 -13.20
CA VAL A 397 -1.25 41.65 -13.78
C VAL A 397 -2.25 40.57 -13.39
N GLN A 398 -3.45 40.97 -13.00
CA GLN A 398 -4.54 40.05 -12.66
C GLN A 398 -5.70 40.29 -13.62
N ASP A 399 -5.79 39.40 -14.61
CA ASP A 399 -6.83 39.32 -15.64
C ASP A 399 -7.98 38.40 -15.23
N HIS A 400 -7.73 37.43 -14.33
CA HIS A 400 -8.73 36.52 -13.76
C HIS A 400 -8.91 36.74 -12.25
N PHE A 401 -10.15 36.58 -11.78
CA PHE A 401 -10.57 36.61 -10.38
C PHE A 401 -11.37 35.35 -10.06
N ALA A 402 -11.23 34.81 -8.85
CA ALA A 402 -11.85 33.54 -8.51
C ALA A 402 -13.33 33.72 -8.16
N THR A 403 -14.22 33.08 -8.91
CA THR A 403 -15.61 32.85 -8.47
C THR A 403 -15.60 32.00 -7.20
N CYS A 404 -16.39 32.39 -6.20
CA CYS A 404 -16.52 31.68 -4.93
C CYS A 404 -18.01 31.52 -4.60
N VAL A 405 -18.35 30.38 -4.00
CA VAL A 405 -19.68 30.10 -3.45
C VAL A 405 -19.50 29.53 -2.04
N GLN A 406 -20.24 30.07 -1.09
CA GLN A 406 -20.40 29.57 0.29
C GLN A 406 -21.82 29.04 0.44
N LEU A 407 -21.94 27.94 1.18
CA LEU A 407 -23.13 27.13 1.30
C LEU A 407 -23.32 26.75 2.77
N GLU A 408 -24.40 27.21 3.37
CA GLU A 408 -24.82 26.84 4.71
C GLU A 408 -26.19 26.16 4.62
N ILE A 409 -26.17 24.86 4.32
CA ILE A 409 -27.36 24.03 4.15
C ILE A 409 -27.64 23.31 5.48
N PRO A 410 -28.87 23.40 6.04
CA PRO A 410 -29.27 22.62 7.21
C PRO A 410 -29.51 21.16 6.81
N LEU A 411 -28.43 20.39 6.64
CA LEU A 411 -28.50 18.97 6.28
C LEU A 411 -29.08 18.16 7.46
N VAL A 412 -30.34 17.75 7.33
CA VAL A 412 -30.90 16.64 8.12
C VAL A 412 -30.28 15.34 7.62
N THR A 413 -29.00 15.15 7.95
CA THR A 413 -28.40 13.82 7.89
C THR A 413 -29.17 12.91 8.85
N PRO A 414 -29.64 11.72 8.43
CA PRO A 414 -30.02 10.70 9.41
C PRO A 414 -28.79 10.50 10.30
N LYS A 415 -28.93 10.69 11.62
CA LYS A 415 -27.81 10.84 12.59
C LYS A 415 -26.63 9.97 12.15
N PRO A 416 -25.54 10.54 11.61
CA PRO A 416 -24.52 9.73 10.98
C PRO A 416 -23.90 8.85 12.05
N GLY A 417 -24.24 7.56 12.04
CA GLY A 417 -23.68 6.55 12.92
C GLY A 417 -22.17 6.60 12.74
N ARG A 418 -21.50 7.24 13.72
CA ARG A 418 -20.30 8.07 13.51
C ARG A 418 -19.46 7.55 12.36
N THR A 419 -19.33 8.31 11.27
CA THR A 419 -18.38 8.02 10.18
C THR A 419 -16.96 8.17 10.70
N SER A 420 -16.52 7.17 11.47
CA SER A 420 -15.42 7.32 12.41
C SER A 420 -14.12 7.42 11.63
N GLU A 421 -13.41 8.53 11.78
CA GLU A 421 -12.01 8.56 11.42
C GLU A 421 -11.29 7.39 12.13
N PRO A 422 -10.50 6.58 11.42
CA PRO A 422 -9.80 5.45 12.03
C PRO A 422 -8.87 5.96 13.13
N ARG A 423 -8.74 5.22 14.25
CA ARG A 423 -7.94 5.59 15.43
C ARG A 423 -6.46 5.83 15.06
N ARG A 424 -6.13 7.06 14.65
CA ARG A 424 -4.89 7.38 13.93
C ARG A 424 -3.80 7.91 14.87
N ILE A 425 -3.21 7.00 15.63
CA ILE A 425 -2.02 7.29 16.44
C ILE A 425 -0.84 7.61 15.51
N SER A 426 -0.22 8.78 15.69
CA SER A 426 0.83 9.26 14.80
C SER A 426 2.18 8.65 15.15
N ALA A 427 2.64 7.71 14.32
CA ALA A 427 3.97 7.11 14.47
C ALA A 427 5.12 8.14 14.44
N GLU A 428 4.92 9.29 13.79
CA GLU A 428 5.89 10.41 13.82
C GLU A 428 5.87 11.14 15.16
N ALA A 429 4.69 11.42 15.72
CA ALA A 429 4.57 12.11 17.01
C ALA A 429 5.14 11.27 18.17
N LEU A 430 4.99 9.94 18.11
CA LEU A 430 5.57 9.03 19.11
C LEU A 430 7.11 8.86 18.98
N GLN A 431 7.68 9.22 17.83
CA GLN A 431 9.13 9.22 17.59
C GLN A 431 9.78 10.59 17.80
N ASP A 432 8.99 11.63 18.08
CA ASP A 432 9.50 12.97 18.36
C ASP A 432 10.23 12.99 19.72
N PRO A 433 11.52 13.40 19.79
CA PRO A 433 12.25 13.49 21.05
C PRO A 433 11.56 14.34 22.11
N HIS A 434 10.77 15.34 21.72
CA HIS A 434 10.03 16.20 22.65
C HIS A 434 8.90 15.44 23.37
N ASN A 435 8.33 14.41 22.73
CA ASN A 435 7.29 13.56 23.30
C ASN A 435 7.85 12.35 24.07
N ALA A 436 9.15 12.05 23.98
CA ALA A 436 9.75 10.82 24.49
C ALA A 436 9.49 10.57 26.00
N ALA A 437 9.45 11.63 26.81
CA ALA A 437 9.11 11.53 28.24
C ALA A 437 7.64 11.16 28.48
N ALA A 438 6.72 11.78 27.73
CA ALA A 438 5.28 11.50 27.80
C ALA A 438 4.95 10.08 27.29
N VAL A 439 5.62 9.65 26.21
CA VAL A 439 5.54 8.26 25.72
C VAL A 439 6.06 7.29 26.76
N LYS A 440 7.25 7.52 27.33
CA LYS A 440 7.80 6.66 28.40
C LYS A 440 6.84 6.54 29.59
N SER A 441 6.28 7.66 30.05
CA SER A 441 5.27 7.68 31.13
C SER A 441 4.04 6.85 30.78
N ALA A 442 3.44 7.05 29.59
CA ALA A 442 2.26 6.31 29.15
C ALA A 442 2.48 4.79 29.06
N LEU A 443 3.70 4.35 28.78
CA LEU A 443 4.07 2.93 28.68
C LEU A 443 4.53 2.34 30.02
N SER A 444 5.08 3.13 30.95
CA SER A 444 5.39 2.68 32.31
C SER A 444 4.13 2.54 33.18
N ASP A 445 3.11 3.35 32.92
CA ASP A 445 1.82 3.37 33.62
C ASP A 445 0.84 2.31 33.07
N LEU A 446 1.33 1.12 32.69
CA LEU A 446 0.48 0.02 32.18
C LEU A 446 -0.28 -0.68 33.31
N PRO A 447 -1.59 -1.00 33.13
CA PRO A 447 -2.38 -1.66 34.17
C PRO A 447 -1.89 -3.10 34.41
N ALA A 448 -1.68 -3.44 35.68
CA ALA A 448 -1.31 -4.79 36.11
C ALA A 448 -2.56 -5.71 36.14
N VAL A 449 -2.75 -6.52 35.09
CA VAL A 449 -3.94 -7.38 34.95
C VAL A 449 -3.77 -8.74 35.67
N PRO A 450 -4.61 -9.05 36.69
CA PRO A 450 -4.52 -10.31 37.45
C PRO A 450 -4.61 -11.58 36.58
N TRP A 451 -4.04 -12.70 37.03
CA TRP A 451 -3.96 -13.94 36.24
C TRP A 451 -5.33 -14.50 35.86
N HIS A 452 -6.29 -14.46 36.79
CA HIS A 452 -7.65 -14.96 36.60
C HIS A 452 -8.48 -14.12 35.59
N THR A 453 -8.01 -12.96 35.14
CA THR A 453 -8.60 -12.22 34.02
C THR A 453 -8.37 -12.96 32.70
N SER A 454 -9.43 -13.14 31.91
CA SER A 454 -9.37 -13.81 30.61
C SER A 454 -8.36 -13.19 29.65
N SER A 455 -7.82 -14.00 28.75
CA SER A 455 -6.94 -13.59 27.65
C SER A 455 -7.55 -12.49 26.78
N HIS A 456 -8.87 -12.54 26.56
CA HIS A 456 -9.64 -11.55 25.81
C HIS A 456 -9.73 -10.21 26.55
N ALA A 457 -10.05 -10.25 27.85
CA ALA A 457 -10.19 -9.06 28.68
C ALA A 457 -8.84 -8.39 28.95
N HIS A 458 -7.79 -9.18 29.22
CA HIS A 458 -6.42 -8.69 29.35
C HIS A 458 -5.98 -7.93 28.09
N ALA A 459 -6.17 -8.54 26.91
CA ALA A 459 -5.85 -7.88 25.64
C ALA A 459 -6.64 -6.59 25.44
N ALA A 460 -7.94 -6.58 25.76
CA ALA A 460 -8.80 -5.41 25.66
C ALA A 460 -8.32 -4.25 26.56
N ILE A 461 -8.01 -4.54 27.84
CA ILE A 461 -7.52 -3.56 28.82
C ILE A 461 -6.22 -2.90 28.35
N ILE A 462 -5.22 -3.71 27.95
CA ILE A 462 -3.90 -3.21 27.53
C ILE A 462 -4.01 -2.39 26.24
N VAL A 463 -4.76 -2.86 25.23
CA VAL A 463 -4.95 -2.13 23.96
C VAL A 463 -5.70 -0.83 24.18
N ARG A 464 -6.75 -0.82 25.02
CA ARG A 464 -7.52 0.40 25.30
C ARG A 464 -6.69 1.46 26.02
N HIS A 465 -5.93 1.08 27.03
CA HIS A 465 -5.01 1.99 27.72
C HIS A 465 -4.00 2.63 26.75
N LEU A 466 -3.38 1.82 25.87
CA LEU A 466 -2.45 2.32 24.86
C LEU A 466 -3.14 3.26 23.87
N GLN A 467 -4.36 2.96 23.42
CA GLN A 467 -5.15 3.85 22.56
C GLN A 467 -5.45 5.20 23.25
N ASP A 468 -5.98 5.18 24.46
CA ASP A 468 -6.43 6.37 25.18
C ASP A 468 -5.27 7.28 25.64
N ARG A 469 -4.06 6.72 25.86
CA ARG A 469 -2.87 7.49 26.21
C ARG A 469 -2.09 8.00 24.99
N LEU A 470 -1.85 7.16 23.98
CA LEU A 470 -1.04 7.54 22.80
C LEU A 470 -1.79 8.46 21.82
N SER A 471 -3.13 8.40 21.80
CA SER A 471 -3.93 9.33 20.97
C SER A 471 -3.83 10.78 21.47
N LYS A 472 -3.82 10.99 22.80
CA LYS A 472 -3.66 12.32 23.44
C LYS A 472 -2.29 12.96 23.14
N ILE A 473 -1.24 12.16 22.96
CA ILE A 473 0.07 12.63 22.51
C ILE A 473 0.02 13.02 21.03
N SER A 474 -0.69 12.24 20.21
CA SER A 474 -0.80 12.46 18.77
C SER A 474 -1.59 13.73 18.41
N SER A 475 -2.69 14.02 19.13
CA SER A 475 -3.61 15.13 18.85
C SER A 475 -2.99 16.52 18.98
N ASN A 476 -1.92 16.66 19.77
CA ASN A 476 -1.31 17.96 20.09
C ASN A 476 -0.28 18.43 19.04
N THR A 477 -0.17 17.72 17.91
CA THR A 477 0.80 18.04 16.85
C THR A 477 0.28 19.18 15.96
N PRO A 478 0.98 20.32 15.81
CA PRO A 478 0.52 21.42 14.97
C PRO A 478 0.50 21.05 13.46
N PRO A 479 -0.46 21.57 12.68
CA PRO A 479 -0.63 21.21 11.27
C PRO A 479 0.55 21.71 10.41
N ARG A 480 1.29 20.77 9.82
CA ARG A 480 2.41 21.07 8.91
C ARG A 480 1.92 21.51 7.51
N PRO A 481 2.66 22.37 6.78
CA PRO A 481 2.33 22.75 5.40
C PRO A 481 2.23 21.54 4.45
N ARG A 482 1.20 21.51 3.59
CA ARG A 482 0.99 20.41 2.62
C ARG A 482 2.11 20.28 1.56
N HIS A 483 2.92 21.32 1.36
CA HIS A 483 4.12 21.29 0.52
C HIS A 483 5.37 21.43 1.41
N PRO A 484 6.14 20.34 1.64
CA PRO A 484 7.20 20.29 2.66
C PRO A 484 8.50 21.01 2.26
N TYR A 485 8.48 21.77 1.15
CA TYR A 485 9.63 22.53 0.65
C TYR A 485 9.47 24.04 0.76
N LEU A 486 8.25 24.56 1.01
CA LEU A 486 8.01 26.00 1.11
C LEU A 486 8.51 26.53 2.45
N THR A 487 9.32 27.59 2.42
CA THR A 487 9.84 28.24 3.62
C THR A 487 8.84 29.22 4.22
N GLU A 488 8.95 29.48 5.52
CA GLU A 488 8.12 30.48 6.22
C GLU A 488 8.39 31.91 5.68
N GLU A 489 9.56 32.20 5.08
CA GLU A 489 9.79 33.46 4.38
C GLU A 489 8.95 33.56 3.10
N THR A 490 8.99 32.54 2.23
CA THR A 490 8.12 32.46 1.04
C THR A 490 6.64 32.51 1.43
N TRP A 491 6.26 31.90 2.56
CA TRP A 491 4.88 31.95 3.08
C TRP A 491 4.48 33.33 3.62
N ARG A 492 5.39 34.06 4.27
CA ARG A 492 5.19 35.48 4.63
C ARG A 492 5.06 36.37 3.40
N LEU A 493 5.83 36.13 2.33
CA LEU A 493 5.68 36.83 1.06
C LEU A 493 4.31 36.57 0.41
N GLN A 494 3.78 35.34 0.50
CA GLN A 494 2.40 35.04 0.06
C GLN A 494 1.38 35.88 0.83
N ARG A 495 1.46 35.86 2.17
CA ARG A 495 0.55 36.63 3.05
C ARG A 495 0.62 38.14 2.78
N ALA A 496 1.81 38.68 2.54
CA ALA A 496 2.02 40.10 2.23
C ALA A 496 1.36 40.52 0.91
N VAL A 497 1.56 39.74 -0.18
CA VAL A 497 0.91 40.00 -1.48
C VAL A 497 -0.61 39.96 -1.34
N THR A 498 -1.15 38.97 -0.64
CA THR A 498 -2.59 38.83 -0.39
C THR A 498 -3.14 40.03 0.38
N ALA A 499 -2.44 40.49 1.43
CA ALA A 499 -2.83 41.68 2.20
C ALA A 499 -2.81 42.96 1.34
N ARG A 500 -1.78 43.18 0.51
CA ARG A 500 -1.74 44.35 -0.39
C ARG A 500 -2.84 44.31 -1.45
N LYS A 501 -3.17 43.13 -2.00
CA LYS A 501 -4.28 42.98 -2.95
C LYS A 501 -5.64 43.29 -2.32
N ARG A 502 -5.90 42.80 -1.10
CA ARG A 502 -7.08 43.16 -0.30
C ARG A 502 -7.15 44.68 -0.03
N SER A 503 -6.02 45.31 0.27
CA SER A 503 -5.94 46.78 0.45
C SER A 503 -6.26 47.55 -0.84
N LEU A 504 -5.66 47.15 -1.97
CA LEU A 504 -5.92 47.75 -3.28
C LEU A 504 -7.40 47.63 -3.69
N GLN A 505 -8.03 46.47 -3.47
CA GLN A 505 -9.46 46.27 -3.74
C GLN A 505 -10.32 47.23 -2.90
N ARG A 506 -10.07 47.33 -1.58
CA ARG A 506 -10.78 48.27 -0.69
C ARG A 506 -10.61 49.73 -1.14
N LEU A 507 -9.42 50.11 -1.59
CA LEU A 507 -9.12 51.44 -2.12
C LEU A 507 -9.88 51.72 -3.43
N GLN A 508 -9.92 50.77 -4.37
CA GLN A 508 -10.64 50.89 -5.64
C GLN A 508 -12.16 50.98 -5.44
N VAL A 509 -12.74 50.19 -4.53
CA VAL A 509 -14.17 50.28 -4.19
C VAL A 509 -14.50 51.65 -3.58
N ARG A 510 -13.69 52.13 -2.62
CA ARG A 510 -13.86 53.48 -2.05
C ARG A 510 -13.73 54.59 -3.09
N LYS A 511 -12.76 54.50 -4.01
CA LYS A 511 -12.59 55.41 -5.15
C LYS A 511 -13.85 55.47 -6.03
N LYS A 512 -14.38 54.30 -6.41
CA LYS A 512 -15.58 54.17 -7.26
C LYS A 512 -16.85 54.70 -6.57
N LEU A 513 -17.01 54.46 -5.26
CA LEU A 513 -18.14 54.97 -4.47
C LEU A 513 -18.07 56.50 -4.29
N GLN A 514 -16.90 57.07 -3.99
CA GLN A 514 -16.75 58.51 -3.83
C GLN A 514 -16.89 59.26 -5.16
N ILE A 515 -16.39 58.72 -6.28
CA ILE A 515 -16.67 59.28 -7.61
C ILE A 515 -18.17 59.25 -7.92
N ARG A 516 -18.89 58.18 -7.55
CA ARG A 516 -20.36 58.13 -7.69
C ARG A 516 -21.09 59.14 -6.81
N ALA A 517 -20.64 59.35 -5.57
CA ALA A 517 -21.20 60.38 -4.69
C ALA A 517 -21.00 61.79 -5.28
N ILE A 518 -19.78 62.12 -5.71
CA ILE A 518 -19.45 63.38 -6.41
C ILE A 518 -20.36 63.59 -7.64
N LEU A 519 -20.51 62.57 -8.49
CA LEU A 519 -21.38 62.65 -9.67
C LEU A 519 -22.86 62.82 -9.30
N PHE A 520 -23.31 62.26 -8.16
CA PHE A 520 -24.67 62.41 -7.67
C PHE A 520 -24.93 63.79 -7.02
N ASP A 521 -23.95 64.36 -6.32
CA ASP A 521 -24.04 65.72 -5.77
C ASP A 521 -24.02 66.79 -6.88
N VAL A 522 -23.26 66.54 -7.96
CA VAL A 522 -23.32 67.34 -9.20
C VAL A 522 -24.68 67.18 -9.90
N TRP A 523 -25.15 65.95 -10.11
CA TRP A 523 -26.44 65.68 -10.76
C TRP A 523 -27.65 66.24 -9.98
N SER A 524 -27.62 66.17 -8.64
CA SER A 524 -28.69 66.67 -7.78
C SER A 524 -28.64 68.19 -7.52
N GLY A 525 -27.83 68.95 -8.28
CA GLY A 525 -27.78 70.41 -8.22
C GLY A 525 -27.15 70.99 -6.95
N LYS A 526 -26.54 70.15 -6.10
CA LYS A 526 -25.90 70.59 -4.84
C LYS A 526 -24.51 71.19 -5.06
N TYR A 527 -23.95 71.01 -6.27
CA TYR A 527 -22.65 71.54 -6.64
C TYR A 527 -22.78 72.95 -7.22
N GLN A 528 -22.37 73.97 -6.47
CA GLN A 528 -22.26 75.33 -6.97
C GLN A 528 -20.97 75.50 -7.78
N ASP A 529 -21.09 76.02 -8.99
CA ASP A 529 -19.99 76.10 -9.97
C ASP A 529 -19.01 77.23 -9.67
N ASN A 530 -18.12 77.00 -8.72
CA ASN A 530 -16.95 77.83 -8.46
C ASN A 530 -15.75 77.25 -9.22
N ALA A 531 -15.25 77.97 -10.22
CA ALA A 531 -14.19 77.51 -11.14
C ALA A 531 -12.85 77.09 -10.46
N SER A 532 -12.63 77.45 -9.20
CA SER A 532 -11.49 77.01 -8.38
C SER A 532 -11.67 75.61 -7.76
N ASN A 533 -12.86 75.02 -7.84
CA ASN A 533 -13.26 73.80 -7.17
C ASN A 533 -13.69 72.73 -8.21
N ASN A 534 -12.72 72.12 -8.89
CA ASN A 534 -12.98 70.94 -9.71
C ASN A 534 -12.92 69.69 -8.82
N PRO A 535 -14.01 68.91 -8.65
CA PRO A 535 -14.03 67.79 -7.71
C PRO A 535 -13.16 66.61 -8.18
N LEU A 536 -12.85 66.52 -9.48
CA LEU A 536 -11.89 65.56 -10.05
C LEU A 536 -10.42 65.96 -9.79
N GLN A 537 -10.16 67.20 -9.36
CA GLN A 537 -8.83 67.67 -8.95
C GLN A 537 -8.64 67.67 -7.42
N CYS A 538 -9.61 67.18 -6.64
CA CYS A 538 -9.50 67.22 -5.18
C CYS A 538 -8.26 66.45 -4.65
N ARG A 539 -7.60 67.02 -3.62
CA ARG A 539 -6.40 66.44 -2.98
C ARG A 539 -6.60 64.98 -2.51
N TRP A 540 -7.85 64.58 -2.22
CA TRP A 540 -8.20 63.21 -1.87
C TRP A 540 -8.05 62.25 -3.06
N LEU A 541 -8.60 62.58 -4.23
CA LEU A 541 -8.56 61.70 -5.41
C LEU A 541 -7.13 61.54 -5.95
N LEU A 542 -6.31 62.60 -5.84
CA LEU A 542 -4.87 62.53 -6.11
C LEU A 542 -4.16 61.56 -5.16
N ARG A 543 -4.33 61.73 -3.82
CA ARG A 543 -3.75 60.82 -2.80
C ARG A 543 -4.19 59.36 -3.01
N VAL A 544 -5.46 59.12 -3.33
CA VAL A 544 -6.01 57.80 -3.62
C VAL A 544 -5.40 57.20 -4.88
N THR A 545 -5.19 57.99 -5.94
CA THR A 545 -4.61 57.52 -7.20
C THR A 545 -3.10 57.24 -7.07
N LEU A 546 -2.35 58.06 -6.34
CA LEU A 546 -0.96 57.77 -5.96
C LEU A 546 -0.86 56.50 -5.09
N SER A 547 -1.78 56.33 -4.14
CA SER A 547 -1.86 55.12 -3.31
C SER A 547 -2.17 53.87 -4.14
N GLU A 548 -3.03 53.98 -5.16
CA GLU A 548 -3.34 52.90 -6.09
C GLU A 548 -2.12 52.51 -6.95
N ILE A 549 -1.38 53.49 -7.47
CA ILE A 549 -0.12 53.27 -8.19
C ILE A 549 0.91 52.57 -7.29
N ALA A 550 1.10 53.06 -6.06
CA ALA A 550 2.03 52.47 -5.10
C ALA A 550 1.68 51.01 -4.76
N HIS A 551 0.39 50.70 -4.53
CA HIS A 551 -0.06 49.31 -4.31
C HIS A 551 0.24 48.41 -5.51
N ARG A 552 -0.11 48.85 -6.75
CA ARG A 552 0.18 48.10 -7.98
C ARG A 552 1.68 47.84 -8.15
N TYR A 553 2.52 48.85 -7.88
CA TYR A 553 3.99 48.75 -7.93
C TYR A 553 4.55 47.73 -6.91
N HIS A 554 4.15 47.83 -5.64
CA HIS A 554 4.59 46.88 -4.62
C HIS A 554 4.12 45.45 -4.91
N ILE A 555 2.87 45.25 -5.34
CA ILE A 555 2.35 43.93 -5.75
C ILE A 555 3.19 43.36 -6.90
N SER A 556 3.58 44.16 -7.89
CA SER A 556 4.47 43.71 -8.99
C SER A 556 5.87 43.28 -8.51
N ILE A 557 6.44 43.94 -7.51
CA ILE A 557 7.72 43.55 -6.90
C ILE A 557 7.56 42.28 -6.05
N GLU A 558 6.56 42.24 -5.17
CA GLU A 558 6.36 41.13 -4.24
C GLU A 558 5.90 39.85 -4.96
N CYS A 559 5.08 39.93 -6.00
CA CYS A 559 4.78 38.82 -6.91
C CYS A 559 6.02 38.32 -7.69
N ARG A 560 7.05 39.17 -7.90
CA ARG A 560 8.34 38.74 -8.46
C ARG A 560 9.24 38.09 -7.40
N LYS A 561 9.27 38.61 -6.17
CA LYS A 561 9.97 38.00 -5.02
C LYS A 561 9.38 36.63 -4.69
N LEU A 562 8.07 36.51 -4.55
CA LEU A 562 7.34 35.27 -4.26
C LEU A 562 7.59 34.18 -5.33
N ARG A 563 7.52 34.52 -6.61
CA ARG A 563 7.87 33.61 -7.72
C ARG A 563 9.38 33.36 -7.88
N ARG A 564 10.24 34.01 -7.08
CA ARG A 564 11.65 33.66 -6.93
C ARG A 564 11.82 32.71 -5.73
N GLY A 565 11.26 33.06 -4.58
CA GLY A 565 11.20 32.23 -3.35
C GLY A 565 10.66 30.83 -3.63
N CYS A 566 9.46 30.69 -4.20
CA CYS A 566 8.89 29.36 -4.53
C CYS A 566 9.75 28.51 -5.49
N ARG A 567 10.65 29.12 -6.28
CA ARG A 567 11.64 28.39 -7.10
C ARG A 567 12.89 28.06 -6.29
N GLN A 568 13.46 29.03 -5.58
CA GLN A 568 14.62 28.84 -4.70
C GLN A 568 14.34 27.75 -3.64
N ASP A 569 13.20 27.81 -2.95
CA ASP A 569 12.69 26.80 -2.02
C ASP A 569 12.68 25.39 -2.64
N ARG A 570 12.06 25.25 -3.82
CA ARG A 570 11.91 23.97 -4.53
C ARG A 570 13.26 23.44 -5.02
N ASP A 571 14.10 24.31 -5.58
CA ASP A 571 15.36 23.96 -6.21
C ASP A 571 16.44 23.68 -5.15
N ALA A 572 16.37 24.37 -3.99
CA ALA A 572 17.14 24.04 -2.79
C ALA A 572 16.66 22.73 -2.14
N TYR A 573 15.35 22.45 -2.09
CA TYR A 573 14.83 21.17 -1.61
C TYR A 573 15.26 19.99 -2.49
N VAL A 574 15.25 20.15 -3.82
CA VAL A 574 15.77 19.15 -4.77
C VAL A 574 17.28 18.96 -4.62
N THR A 575 18.04 20.06 -4.46
CA THR A 575 19.48 20.00 -4.17
C THR A 575 19.75 19.28 -2.85
N ALA A 576 19.09 19.66 -1.75
CA ALA A 576 19.22 19.00 -0.45
C ALA A 576 18.81 17.52 -0.46
N LEU A 577 17.87 17.11 -1.30
CA LEU A 577 17.57 15.69 -1.54
C LEU A 577 18.68 14.98 -2.31
N ALA A 578 19.32 15.65 -3.27
CA ALA A 578 20.49 15.12 -3.96
C ALA A 578 21.71 15.03 -3.03
N ASP A 579 21.91 16.01 -2.15
CA ASP A 579 22.95 16.00 -1.11
C ASP A 579 22.69 14.92 -0.06
N GLN A 580 21.44 14.69 0.34
CA GLN A 580 21.06 13.55 1.17
C GLN A 580 21.39 12.21 0.48
N VAL A 581 21.06 12.08 -0.81
CA VAL A 581 21.46 10.91 -1.61
C VAL A 581 22.99 10.79 -1.70
N ALA A 582 23.72 11.90 -1.78
CA ALA A 582 25.18 11.94 -1.88
C ALA A 582 25.89 11.59 -0.56
N HIS A 583 25.37 11.99 0.59
CA HIS A 583 26.07 11.96 1.88
C HIS A 583 25.46 11.03 2.94
N ASN A 584 24.13 10.83 3.01
CA ASN A 584 23.51 10.08 4.11
C ASN A 584 23.96 8.60 4.19
N PRO A 585 23.79 7.97 5.37
CA PRO A 585 23.91 6.52 5.55
C PRO A 585 23.03 5.74 4.56
N THR A 586 23.52 4.57 4.15
CA THR A 586 22.89 3.70 3.14
C THR A 586 21.40 3.41 3.38
N SER A 587 20.98 3.30 4.65
CA SER A 587 19.59 3.08 5.07
C SER A 587 18.63 4.19 4.64
N GLU A 588 19.08 5.44 4.58
CA GLU A 588 18.26 6.63 4.33
C GLU A 588 18.27 7.07 2.87
N VAL A 589 19.33 6.74 2.13
CA VAL A 589 19.49 7.06 0.70
C VAL A 589 18.27 6.61 -0.11
N TYR A 590 17.67 5.46 0.21
CA TYR A 590 16.44 4.97 -0.44
C TYR A 590 15.25 5.93 -0.26
N GLY A 591 15.07 6.49 0.95
CA GLY A 591 14.00 7.44 1.25
C GLY A 591 14.23 8.83 0.64
N ALA A 592 15.47 9.28 0.53
CA ALA A 592 15.81 10.49 -0.22
C ALA A 592 15.64 10.29 -1.74
N LEU A 593 16.10 9.15 -2.27
CA LEU A 593 15.99 8.76 -3.67
C LEU A 593 14.53 8.69 -4.15
N HIS A 594 13.64 8.03 -3.40
CA HIS A 594 12.22 7.97 -3.78
C HIS A 594 11.52 9.35 -3.79
N ARG A 595 11.94 10.29 -2.92
CA ARG A 595 11.46 11.68 -2.91
C ARG A 595 12.00 12.46 -4.12
N LEU A 596 13.30 12.35 -4.41
CA LEU A 596 13.98 12.97 -5.56
C LEU A 596 13.39 12.50 -6.90
N LEU A 597 13.16 11.19 -7.04
CA LEU A 597 12.53 10.59 -8.22
C LEU A 597 11.06 11.01 -8.38
N CYS A 598 10.41 11.45 -7.29
CA CYS A 598 9.01 11.87 -7.25
C CYS A 598 8.04 10.77 -7.73
N HIS A 599 8.26 9.53 -7.28
CA HIS A 599 7.32 8.43 -7.57
C HIS A 599 5.93 8.84 -7.08
N ARG A 600 4.95 8.83 -8.00
CA ARG A 600 3.55 9.20 -7.71
C ARG A 600 2.91 8.18 -6.76
N ARG A 601 3.06 8.40 -5.44
CA ARG A 601 1.95 8.11 -4.52
C ARG A 601 0.76 8.93 -5.03
N LYS A 602 -0.44 8.31 -5.07
CA LYS A 602 -1.70 8.77 -5.68
C LYS A 602 -1.75 10.29 -5.95
N LYS A 603 -2.03 10.70 -7.20
CA LYS A 603 -2.33 12.12 -7.54
C LYS A 603 -3.34 12.63 -6.50
N PRO A 604 -3.00 13.62 -5.64
CA PRO A 604 -3.98 14.13 -4.70
C PRO A 604 -5.13 14.75 -5.50
N PHE A 605 -6.37 14.46 -5.11
CA PHE A 605 -7.60 14.92 -5.78
C PHE A 605 -7.82 14.36 -7.20
N ALA A 606 -7.11 13.30 -7.63
CA ALA A 606 -7.70 12.42 -8.61
C ALA A 606 -8.85 11.66 -7.93
N PRO A 607 -10.05 11.55 -8.54
CA PRO A 607 -11.04 10.60 -8.07
C PRO A 607 -10.44 9.19 -8.17
N GLU A 608 -10.70 8.36 -7.17
CA GLU A 608 -10.62 6.92 -7.36
C GLU A 608 -11.98 6.51 -7.92
N PRO A 609 -12.12 6.24 -9.24
CA PRO A 609 -13.34 5.61 -9.71
C PRO A 609 -13.49 4.29 -8.95
N LEU A 610 -14.72 3.99 -8.52
CA LEU A 610 -15.01 2.66 -8.01
C LEU A 610 -14.59 1.66 -9.10
N PRO A 611 -13.78 0.63 -8.79
CA PRO A 611 -13.50 -0.40 -9.78
C PRO A 611 -14.82 -1.00 -10.23
N LEU A 612 -14.97 -1.27 -11.52
CA LEU A 612 -16.18 -1.89 -12.08
C LEU A 612 -16.29 -3.33 -11.55
N VAL A 613 -16.96 -3.48 -10.41
CA VAL A 613 -17.20 -4.78 -9.79
C VAL A 613 -18.47 -5.35 -10.40
N LEU A 614 -18.30 -6.42 -11.17
CA LEU A 614 -19.43 -7.20 -11.67
C LEU A 614 -19.99 -8.10 -10.56
N ASP A 615 -21.29 -8.31 -10.57
CA ASP A 615 -22.00 -9.15 -9.62
C ASP A 615 -21.82 -10.66 -9.92
N GLU A 616 -22.86 -11.48 -9.73
CA GLU A 616 -22.85 -12.92 -10.04
C GLU A 616 -23.60 -13.28 -11.34
N ALA A 617 -24.38 -12.35 -11.92
CA ALA A 617 -24.92 -12.45 -13.27
C ALA A 617 -23.94 -11.93 -14.33
N GLY A 618 -23.03 -11.03 -13.94
CA GLY A 618 -22.08 -10.34 -14.82
C GLY A 618 -22.36 -8.84 -14.96
N GLU A 619 -23.34 -8.31 -14.23
CA GLU A 619 -23.79 -6.92 -14.33
C GLU A 619 -23.02 -5.99 -13.37
N PRO A 620 -22.84 -4.71 -13.70
CA PRO A 620 -22.20 -3.74 -12.81
C PRO A 620 -22.92 -3.54 -11.48
N CYS A 621 -22.20 -3.67 -10.36
CA CYS A 621 -22.71 -3.29 -9.03
C CYS A 621 -23.01 -1.78 -9.00
N GLN A 622 -24.30 -1.43 -8.86
CA GLN A 622 -24.77 -0.04 -8.95
C GLN A 622 -24.34 0.86 -7.77
N ASP A 623 -24.05 0.29 -6.60
CA ASP A 623 -23.66 1.05 -5.41
C ASP A 623 -22.52 0.40 -4.59
N VAL A 624 -22.03 1.16 -3.59
CA VAL A 624 -20.92 0.75 -2.70
C VAL A 624 -21.30 -0.43 -1.80
N LYS A 625 -22.55 -0.54 -1.35
CA LYS A 625 -23.06 -1.62 -0.48
C LYS A 625 -23.20 -2.93 -1.26
N ALA A 626 -23.63 -2.87 -2.52
CA ALA A 626 -23.64 -3.99 -3.46
C ALA A 626 -22.20 -4.46 -3.77
N SER A 627 -21.29 -3.51 -4.07
CA SER A 627 -19.86 -3.79 -4.30
C SER A 627 -19.20 -4.43 -3.07
N GLN A 628 -19.39 -3.87 -1.87
CA GLN A 628 -18.94 -4.44 -0.60
C GLN A 628 -19.54 -5.83 -0.34
N GLY A 629 -20.84 -6.01 -0.55
CA GLY A 629 -21.52 -7.30 -0.40
C GLY A 629 -21.07 -8.35 -1.42
N ARG A 630 -20.65 -7.95 -2.62
CA ARG A 630 -20.01 -8.82 -3.62
C ARG A 630 -18.61 -9.23 -3.18
N TRP A 631 -17.80 -8.30 -2.66
CA TRP A 631 -16.51 -8.62 -2.06
C TRP A 631 -16.62 -9.51 -0.82
N ARG A 632 -17.60 -9.28 0.07
CA ARG A 632 -17.87 -10.15 1.24
C ARG A 632 -18.18 -11.58 0.82
N ARG A 633 -19.13 -11.79 -0.11
CA ARG A 633 -19.42 -13.12 -0.69
C ARG A 633 -18.17 -13.76 -1.31
N HIS A 634 -17.42 -13.00 -2.12
CA HIS A 634 -16.24 -13.51 -2.82
C HIS A 634 -15.12 -13.97 -1.86
N PHE A 635 -14.77 -13.17 -0.85
CA PHE A 635 -13.73 -13.54 0.11
C PHE A 635 -14.22 -14.47 1.23
N GLY A 636 -15.49 -14.38 1.60
CA GLY A 636 -16.15 -15.31 2.51
C GLY A 636 -16.15 -16.73 1.94
N GLY A 637 -16.60 -16.93 0.70
CA GLY A 637 -16.62 -18.25 0.06
C GLY A 637 -15.26 -18.96 0.01
N MET A 638 -14.15 -18.21 -0.06
CA MET A 638 -12.79 -18.77 0.01
C MET A 638 -12.45 -19.37 1.38
N GLU A 639 -12.80 -18.68 2.47
CA GLU A 639 -12.51 -19.13 3.85
C GLU A 639 -13.69 -19.81 4.56
N GLY A 640 -14.76 -20.18 3.86
CA GLY A 640 -15.99 -20.69 4.51
C GLY A 640 -16.58 -19.67 5.50
N GLY A 641 -16.66 -18.43 5.02
CA GLY A 641 -17.03 -17.24 5.78
C GLY A 641 -18.52 -17.00 5.83
N SER A 642 -19.01 -16.71 7.03
CA SER A 642 -20.41 -16.35 7.33
C SER A 642 -20.49 -14.91 7.81
N ASP A 643 -21.37 -14.11 7.18
CA ASP A 643 -21.65 -12.74 7.63
C ASP A 643 -22.26 -12.75 9.04
N THR A 644 -21.78 -11.87 9.92
CA THR A 644 -22.26 -11.77 11.31
C THR A 644 -22.21 -10.32 11.80
N GLN A 645 -22.46 -10.09 13.10
CA GLN A 645 -22.41 -8.76 13.73
C GLN A 645 -21.31 -8.73 14.79
N PHE A 646 -20.62 -7.59 14.94
CA PHE A 646 -19.52 -7.46 15.90
C PHE A 646 -19.92 -7.77 17.34
N ARG A 647 -21.17 -7.52 17.73
CA ARG A 647 -21.71 -7.89 19.04
C ARG A 647 -21.81 -9.40 19.27
N HIS A 648 -22.07 -10.22 18.25
CA HIS A 648 -22.23 -11.68 18.38
C HIS A 648 -20.91 -12.46 18.25
N LEU A 649 -19.83 -11.82 17.77
CA LEU A 649 -18.52 -12.46 17.62
C LEU A 649 -17.97 -13.01 18.94
N PRO A 650 -17.96 -12.25 20.07
CA PRO A 650 -17.46 -12.78 21.34
C PRO A 650 -18.33 -13.94 21.86
N ASP A 651 -19.66 -13.85 21.78
CA ASP A 651 -20.56 -14.93 22.20
C ASP A 651 -20.26 -16.23 21.43
N THR A 652 -20.18 -16.12 20.09
CA THR A 652 -19.91 -17.26 19.20
C THR A 652 -18.53 -17.88 19.46
N ILE A 653 -17.52 -17.06 19.77
CA ILE A 653 -16.18 -17.53 20.12
C ILE A 653 -16.22 -18.23 21.48
N LEU A 654 -16.69 -17.55 22.55
CA LEU A 654 -16.68 -18.08 23.92
C LEU A 654 -17.48 -19.38 24.05
N GLN A 655 -18.63 -19.50 23.37
CA GLN A 655 -19.40 -20.74 23.31
C GLN A 655 -18.60 -21.89 22.70
N ARG A 656 -17.83 -21.65 21.62
CA ARG A 656 -16.94 -22.66 21.03
C ARG A 656 -15.74 -22.96 21.92
N GLU A 657 -15.17 -21.95 22.58
CA GLU A 657 -14.02 -22.12 23.46
C GLU A 657 -14.33 -22.95 24.71
N ALA A 658 -15.59 -22.92 25.18
CA ALA A 658 -16.11 -23.76 26.27
C ALA A 658 -16.40 -25.22 25.87
N LEU A 659 -16.62 -25.50 24.57
CA LEU A 659 -16.81 -26.86 24.04
C LEU A 659 -15.50 -27.59 23.72
N LEU A 660 -14.36 -26.89 23.77
CA LEU A 660 -13.05 -27.45 23.46
C LEU A 660 -12.40 -28.14 24.69
N PRO A 661 -11.56 -29.17 24.49
CA PRO A 661 -10.91 -29.87 25.60
C PRO A 661 -10.05 -28.96 26.49
N LYS A 662 -9.82 -29.41 27.73
CA LYS A 662 -8.79 -28.81 28.61
C LYS A 662 -7.43 -28.83 27.90
N TRP A 663 -6.67 -27.76 28.07
CA TRP A 663 -5.39 -27.58 27.39
C TRP A 663 -4.39 -28.69 27.78
N PRO A 664 -3.73 -29.36 26.82
CA PRO A 664 -2.71 -30.33 27.13
C PRO A 664 -1.46 -29.62 27.66
N SER A 665 -0.84 -30.15 28.72
CA SER A 665 0.41 -29.61 29.24
C SER A 665 1.55 -29.75 28.21
N PRO A 666 2.44 -28.77 28.10
CA PRO A 666 3.68 -28.92 27.32
C PRO A 666 4.59 -29.94 28.00
N LEU A 667 5.30 -30.75 27.19
CA LEU A 667 6.21 -31.79 27.69
C LEU A 667 7.46 -31.22 28.38
N ASP A 668 7.88 -30.01 27.99
CA ASP A 668 9.02 -29.30 28.57
C ASP A 668 8.86 -27.77 28.46
N THR A 669 9.89 -27.04 28.91
CA THR A 669 10.00 -25.58 28.79
C THR A 669 10.85 -25.10 27.60
N THR A 670 11.35 -25.99 26.74
CA THR A 670 12.24 -25.59 25.63
C THR A 670 11.46 -24.94 24.48
N GLY A 671 10.26 -25.46 24.19
CA GLY A 671 9.38 -24.90 23.17
C GLY A 671 8.75 -23.55 23.55
N ILE A 672 8.44 -23.35 24.84
CA ILE A 672 7.61 -22.22 25.30
C ILE A 672 8.44 -20.92 25.38
N PRO A 673 8.05 -19.82 24.71
CA PRO A 673 8.84 -18.60 24.66
C PRO A 673 8.91 -17.86 26.00
N GLY A 674 10.10 -17.40 26.37
CA GLY A 674 10.29 -16.53 27.54
C GLY A 674 10.06 -15.04 27.23
N ILE A 675 10.02 -14.20 28.27
CA ILE A 675 9.95 -12.74 28.09
C ILE A 675 11.13 -12.16 27.29
N ALA A 676 12.29 -12.82 27.32
CA ALA A 676 13.44 -12.49 26.48
C ALA A 676 13.13 -12.68 24.97
N ASP A 677 12.42 -13.75 24.60
CA ASP A 677 12.01 -14.00 23.22
C ASP A 677 10.98 -12.97 22.73
N LEU A 678 10.02 -12.62 23.59
CA LEU A 678 9.05 -11.56 23.30
C LEU A 678 9.75 -10.21 23.04
N ARG A 679 10.67 -9.81 23.93
CA ARG A 679 11.50 -8.59 23.73
C ARG A 679 12.26 -8.63 22.40
N ARG A 680 12.96 -9.74 22.11
CA ARG A 680 13.71 -9.94 20.85
C ARG A 680 12.82 -9.74 19.62
N VAL A 681 11.61 -10.31 19.62
CA VAL A 681 10.64 -10.16 18.53
C VAL A 681 10.16 -8.71 18.40
N MET A 682 9.85 -8.03 19.51
CA MET A 682 9.45 -6.62 19.51
C MET A 682 10.53 -5.70 18.94
N LEU A 683 11.81 -5.90 19.32
CA LEU A 683 12.96 -5.17 18.77
C LEU A 683 13.17 -5.41 17.26
N ALA A 684 12.80 -6.59 16.77
CA ALA A 684 12.87 -6.96 15.36
C ALA A 684 11.73 -6.36 14.49
N THR A 685 10.76 -5.65 15.10
CA THR A 685 9.63 -5.03 14.39
C THR A 685 10.10 -4.06 13.28
N LYS A 686 9.48 -4.14 12.10
CA LYS A 686 9.80 -3.28 10.95
C LYS A 686 9.04 -1.95 11.06
N LEU A 687 9.79 -0.85 11.18
CA LEU A 687 9.27 0.52 11.21
C LEU A 687 8.59 0.89 9.87
N GLY A 688 7.70 1.90 9.91
CA GLY A 688 7.02 2.41 8.72
C GLY A 688 5.99 1.47 8.10
N LYS A 689 5.57 0.42 8.80
CA LYS A 689 4.42 -0.42 8.44
C LYS A 689 3.13 0.15 9.03
N ALA A 690 2.00 -0.12 8.36
CA ALA A 690 0.69 0.24 8.86
C ALA A 690 0.38 -0.52 10.17
N PRO A 691 -0.35 0.10 11.12
CA PRO A 691 -0.93 -0.62 12.25
C PRO A 691 -2.07 -1.55 11.80
N GLY A 692 -2.56 -2.38 12.72
CA GLY A 692 -3.83 -3.09 12.53
C GLY A 692 -5.03 -2.20 12.87
N PRO A 693 -6.25 -2.77 12.98
CA PRO A 693 -7.44 -2.07 13.45
C PRO A 693 -7.31 -1.45 14.85
N ASP A 694 -6.34 -1.91 15.66
CA ASP A 694 -5.98 -1.30 16.95
C ASP A 694 -5.36 0.11 16.82
N GLY A 695 -4.88 0.49 15.64
CA GLY A 695 -4.20 1.76 15.39
C GLY A 695 -2.78 1.86 15.98
N ILE A 696 -2.28 0.82 16.67
CA ILE A 696 -1.05 0.88 17.47
C ILE A 696 0.20 0.74 16.57
N PRO A 697 1.06 1.77 16.44
CA PRO A 697 2.21 1.71 15.55
C PRO A 697 3.33 0.82 16.11
N GLY A 698 3.85 -0.10 15.30
CA GLY A 698 4.96 -0.99 15.67
C GLY A 698 6.28 -0.31 16.05
N ALA A 699 6.37 1.03 15.93
CA ALA A 699 7.48 1.82 16.46
C ALA A 699 7.62 1.69 17.99
N ILE A 700 6.50 1.70 18.75
CA ILE A 700 6.56 1.61 20.22
C ILE A 700 7.16 0.28 20.68
N LEU A 701 6.87 -0.80 19.94
CA LEU A 701 7.40 -2.13 20.25
C LEU A 701 8.91 -2.19 20.08
N LYS A 702 9.43 -1.54 19.03
CA LYS A 702 10.87 -1.48 18.78
C LYS A 702 11.63 -0.56 19.74
N GLN A 703 11.04 0.59 20.09
CA GLN A 703 11.73 1.59 20.92
C GLN A 703 11.60 1.32 22.43
N HIS A 704 10.53 0.65 22.87
CA HIS A 704 10.21 0.47 24.29
C HIS A 704 9.94 -1.00 24.67
N ALA A 705 10.54 -1.96 23.96
CA ALA A 705 10.40 -3.40 24.22
C ALA A 705 10.63 -3.79 25.70
N GLN A 706 11.61 -3.15 26.34
CA GLN A 706 11.97 -3.39 27.75
C GLN A 706 10.86 -2.97 28.73
N ILE A 707 10.07 -1.93 28.41
CA ILE A 707 8.96 -1.41 29.23
C ILE A 707 7.65 -2.16 28.93
N LEU A 708 7.38 -2.44 27.65
CA LEU A 708 6.13 -3.06 27.19
C LEU A 708 6.06 -4.57 27.40
N ALA A 709 7.19 -5.30 27.30
CA ALA A 709 7.17 -6.75 27.40
C ALA A 709 6.66 -7.30 28.75
N PRO A 710 6.94 -6.72 29.92
CA PRO A 710 6.36 -7.16 31.19
C PRO A 710 4.83 -7.18 31.21
N GLY A 711 4.16 -6.15 30.67
CA GLY A 711 2.69 -6.11 30.59
C GLY A 711 2.10 -7.07 29.54
N LEU A 712 2.86 -7.39 28.49
CA LEU A 712 2.43 -8.29 27.42
C LEU A 712 2.80 -9.77 27.65
N TYR A 713 3.73 -10.05 28.57
CA TYR A 713 4.23 -11.40 28.80
C TYR A 713 3.19 -12.34 29.44
N PRO A 714 2.43 -11.94 30.48
CA PRO A 714 1.33 -12.78 30.98
C PRO A 714 0.28 -13.11 29.91
N LEU A 715 0.01 -12.20 28.97
CA LEU A 715 -0.90 -12.44 27.85
C LEU A 715 -0.32 -13.41 26.80
N LEU A 716 1.02 -13.50 26.68
CA LEU A 716 1.69 -14.55 25.89
C LEU A 716 1.65 -15.92 26.59
N LEU A 717 1.56 -15.94 27.93
CA LEU A 717 1.48 -17.17 28.74
C LEU A 717 0.05 -17.70 28.93
N ARG A 718 -0.97 -16.83 28.87
CA ARG A 718 -2.38 -17.23 28.93
C ARG A 718 -2.80 -17.94 27.62
N LYS A 719 -3.92 -18.65 27.69
CA LYS A 719 -4.54 -19.33 26.54
C LYS A 719 -4.71 -18.31 25.41
N GLY A 720 -4.12 -18.58 24.24
CA GLY A 720 -3.76 -17.52 23.29
C GLY A 720 -4.91 -16.88 22.51
N SER A 721 -5.07 -15.55 22.63
CA SER A 721 -6.06 -14.75 21.89
C SER A 721 -5.47 -14.03 20.64
N LYS A 722 -6.34 -13.48 19.78
CA LYS A 722 -6.04 -13.04 18.38
C LYS A 722 -6.79 -11.74 18.02
N LYS A 723 -6.47 -11.13 16.87
CA LYS A 723 -7.36 -10.31 15.99
C LYS A 723 -6.65 -9.84 14.69
N GLU A 724 -7.40 -9.70 13.60
CA GLU A 724 -6.97 -9.59 12.17
C GLU A 724 -7.11 -8.10 11.64
N ALA A 725 -7.21 -7.57 10.39
CA ALA A 725 -7.20 -7.90 8.93
C ALA A 725 -7.02 -6.54 8.13
N ASN A 726 -6.79 -6.29 6.80
CA ASN A 726 -6.61 -6.93 5.45
C ASN A 726 -6.06 -5.83 4.42
N MET A 727 -5.98 -5.78 3.06
CA MET A 727 -6.14 -6.64 1.83
C MET A 727 -5.51 -5.98 0.53
N TYR A 728 -4.74 -6.70 -0.33
CA TYR A 728 -4.60 -6.61 -1.84
C TYR A 728 -3.55 -7.67 -2.33
N ARG A 729 -3.99 -8.88 -2.76
CA ARG A 729 -3.56 -10.17 -2.12
C ARG A 729 -3.86 -10.06 -0.62
N GLN A 730 -4.65 -10.95 0.00
CA GLN A 730 -5.00 -10.72 1.40
C GLN A 730 -3.72 -10.71 2.27
N ILE A 731 -3.37 -9.54 2.78
CA ILE A 731 -2.26 -9.33 3.70
C ILE A 731 -2.94 -8.85 4.97
N LEU A 732 -3.15 -9.81 5.87
CA LEU A 732 -3.85 -9.59 7.11
C LEU A 732 -3.11 -8.57 7.97
N LEU A 733 -3.68 -7.37 8.15
CA LEU A 733 -3.17 -6.34 9.06
C LEU A 733 -3.52 -6.68 10.52
N ILE A 734 -2.97 -7.81 10.97
CA ILE A 734 -2.94 -8.23 12.37
C ILE A 734 -2.33 -7.11 13.22
N SER A 735 -2.90 -6.87 14.41
CA SER A 735 -2.29 -6.03 15.46
C SER A 735 -0.79 -6.29 15.59
N ASN A 736 0.02 -5.23 15.73
CA ASN A 736 1.46 -5.39 15.93
C ASN A 736 1.78 -6.18 17.22
N LEU A 737 0.88 -6.16 18.22
CA LEU A 737 0.99 -6.93 19.47
C LEU A 737 0.78 -8.43 19.23
N ALA A 738 -0.38 -8.81 18.66
CA ALA A 738 -0.69 -10.21 18.36
C ALA A 738 0.33 -10.82 17.36
N LYS A 739 0.82 -10.02 16.40
CA LYS A 739 1.89 -10.43 15.49
C LYS A 739 3.20 -10.74 16.22
N CYS A 740 3.54 -10.01 17.28
CA CYS A 740 4.70 -10.34 18.12
C CYS A 740 4.49 -11.63 18.92
N MET A 741 3.28 -11.89 19.42
CA MET A 741 2.95 -13.13 20.13
C MET A 741 3.05 -14.35 19.19
N HIS A 742 2.40 -14.31 18.02
CA HIS A 742 2.52 -15.36 16.99
C HIS A 742 3.99 -15.60 16.59
N GLN A 743 4.78 -14.53 16.43
CA GLN A 743 6.19 -14.61 16.01
C GLN A 743 7.13 -15.08 17.13
N SER A 744 6.73 -14.95 18.40
CA SER A 744 7.41 -15.51 19.57
C SER A 744 7.16 -17.01 19.70
N LEU A 745 5.95 -17.47 19.38
CA LEU A 745 5.56 -18.90 19.39
C LEU A 745 6.04 -19.67 18.14
N ARG A 746 6.28 -19.00 17.01
CA ARG A 746 6.68 -19.62 15.72
C ARG A 746 7.83 -20.65 15.81
N PRO A 747 8.89 -20.49 16.63
CA PRO A 747 9.99 -21.46 16.69
C PRO A 747 9.53 -22.91 16.87
N MET A 748 8.54 -23.18 17.74
CA MET A 748 8.02 -24.53 17.95
C MET A 748 7.56 -25.19 16.64
N LEU A 749 6.72 -24.50 15.86
CA LEU A 749 6.23 -25.00 14.59
C LEU A 749 7.33 -25.04 13.53
N ARG A 750 8.23 -24.03 13.48
CA ARG A 750 9.39 -24.01 12.56
C ARG A 750 10.28 -25.22 12.79
N ASP A 751 10.63 -25.51 14.03
CA ASP A 751 11.63 -26.52 14.39
C ASP A 751 11.05 -27.93 14.37
N HIS A 752 9.73 -28.08 14.52
CA HIS A 752 9.02 -29.28 14.12
C HIS A 752 9.00 -29.43 12.59
N PHE A 753 8.55 -28.41 11.85
CA PHE A 753 8.45 -28.43 10.38
C PHE A 753 9.77 -28.77 9.68
N VAL A 754 10.88 -28.10 10.06
CA VAL A 754 12.21 -28.32 9.47
C VAL A 754 12.70 -29.76 9.63
N ARG A 755 12.36 -30.44 10.74
CA ARG A 755 12.79 -31.82 11.02
C ARG A 755 11.98 -32.90 10.27
N HIS A 756 10.74 -32.62 9.88
CA HIS A 756 9.82 -33.66 9.37
C HIS A 756 9.37 -33.41 7.92
N THR A 757 10.00 -32.48 7.19
CA THR A 757 9.66 -32.15 5.79
C THR A 757 10.81 -32.42 4.81
N PRO A 758 10.55 -32.89 3.58
CA PRO A 758 11.57 -33.19 2.58
C PRO A 758 12.53 -32.03 2.29
N GLU A 759 13.75 -32.34 1.85
CA GLU A 759 14.79 -31.32 1.62
C GLU A 759 14.39 -30.27 0.58
N LEU A 760 13.75 -30.70 -0.51
CA LEU A 760 13.24 -29.83 -1.58
C LEU A 760 11.94 -29.09 -1.21
N GLN A 761 11.41 -29.29 0.01
CA GLN A 761 10.43 -28.38 0.61
C GLN A 761 11.13 -27.13 1.16
N LEU A 762 11.57 -26.27 0.23
CA LEU A 762 12.34 -25.06 0.48
C LEU A 762 11.52 -23.95 1.15
N GLY A 763 10.20 -23.91 0.93
CA GLY A 763 9.30 -22.92 1.50
C GLY A 763 9.28 -22.94 3.03
N GLY A 764 9.46 -21.79 3.67
CA GLY A 764 9.37 -21.62 5.13
C GLY A 764 10.59 -22.06 5.95
N LYS A 765 11.52 -22.83 5.36
CA LYS A 765 12.79 -23.26 6.00
C LYS A 765 13.80 -22.09 6.11
N PRO A 766 14.60 -22.00 7.19
CA PRO A 766 15.65 -20.99 7.32
C PRO A 766 16.81 -21.28 6.35
N GLY A 767 17.45 -20.25 5.82
CA GLY A 767 18.57 -20.36 4.86
C GLY A 767 18.14 -20.69 3.42
N CYS A 768 17.01 -21.36 3.22
CA CYS A 768 16.48 -21.68 1.89
C CYS A 768 16.08 -20.42 1.09
N ASN A 769 16.40 -20.43 -0.19
CA ASN A 769 16.21 -19.32 -1.13
C ASN A 769 15.56 -19.84 -2.42
N VAL A 770 14.61 -19.09 -2.99
CA VAL A 770 13.97 -19.34 -4.31
C VAL A 770 14.97 -19.64 -5.43
N VAL A 771 16.19 -19.10 -5.36
CA VAL A 771 17.26 -19.36 -6.33
C VAL A 771 17.67 -20.84 -6.37
N TYR A 772 17.53 -21.59 -5.27
CA TYR A 772 17.77 -23.05 -5.27
C TYR A 772 16.70 -23.79 -6.09
N GLY A 773 15.44 -23.35 -6.06
CA GLY A 773 14.38 -23.91 -6.91
C GLY A 773 14.68 -23.73 -8.39
N ALA A 774 15.06 -22.51 -8.79
CA ALA A 774 15.52 -22.21 -10.14
C ALA A 774 16.78 -23.00 -10.54
N HIS A 775 17.66 -23.34 -9.59
CA HIS A 775 18.84 -24.17 -9.83
C HIS A 775 18.45 -25.62 -10.12
N VAL A 776 17.71 -26.27 -9.22
CA VAL A 776 17.33 -27.69 -9.33
C VAL A 776 16.53 -27.94 -10.60
N THR A 777 15.49 -27.14 -10.90
CA THR A 777 14.68 -27.33 -12.12
C THR A 777 15.49 -27.14 -13.40
N ARG A 778 16.47 -26.22 -13.41
CA ARG A 778 17.34 -25.97 -14.58
C ARG A 778 18.37 -27.09 -14.75
N SER A 779 18.96 -27.56 -13.65
CA SER A 779 19.95 -28.64 -13.65
C SER A 779 19.32 -29.99 -14.04
N PHE A 780 18.11 -30.29 -13.57
CA PHE A 780 17.31 -31.45 -14.01
C PHE A 780 17.14 -31.50 -15.53
N LEU A 781 16.67 -30.40 -16.15
CA LEU A 781 16.48 -30.34 -17.62
C LEU A 781 17.79 -30.49 -18.39
N ARG A 782 18.91 -29.97 -17.86
CA ARG A 782 20.25 -30.10 -18.47
C ARG A 782 20.80 -31.52 -18.37
N TRP A 783 20.71 -32.14 -17.19
CA TRP A 783 21.11 -33.53 -16.95
C TRP A 783 20.32 -34.50 -17.85
N GLN A 784 19.00 -34.39 -17.88
CA GLN A 784 18.14 -35.20 -18.76
C GLN A 784 18.48 -34.98 -20.25
N ARG A 785 18.78 -33.73 -20.66
CA ARG A 785 19.25 -33.43 -22.02
C ARG A 785 20.61 -34.08 -22.33
N GLN A 786 21.53 -34.15 -21.37
CA GLN A 786 22.86 -34.75 -21.53
C GLN A 786 22.76 -36.27 -21.72
N ILE A 787 21.97 -36.96 -20.89
CA ILE A 787 21.73 -38.41 -21.03
C ILE A 787 20.71 -38.78 -22.13
N ARG A 788 20.19 -37.76 -22.86
CA ARG A 788 19.12 -37.89 -23.88
C ARG A 788 17.79 -38.47 -23.36
N GLY A 789 17.55 -38.41 -22.05
CA GLY A 789 16.33 -38.88 -21.40
C GLY A 789 15.12 -37.98 -21.68
N SER A 790 13.95 -38.60 -21.86
CA SER A 790 12.69 -37.88 -22.01
C SER A 790 12.11 -37.54 -20.63
N CYS A 791 11.77 -36.28 -20.41
CA CYS A 791 11.29 -35.79 -19.13
C CYS A 791 10.29 -34.65 -19.26
N PHE A 792 9.61 -34.34 -18.16
CA PHE A 792 8.78 -33.13 -18.04
C PHE A 792 8.86 -32.55 -16.63
N ILE A 793 8.49 -31.28 -16.52
CA ILE A 793 8.17 -30.63 -15.25
C ILE A 793 6.70 -30.21 -15.32
N LEU A 794 5.90 -30.68 -14.36
CA LEU A 794 4.57 -30.15 -14.08
C LEU A 794 4.73 -29.05 -13.03
N PHE A 795 4.46 -27.80 -13.42
CA PHE A 795 4.30 -26.69 -12.47
C PHE A 795 2.83 -26.64 -12.04
N MET A 796 2.58 -26.44 -10.74
CA MET A 796 1.23 -26.35 -10.16
C MET A 796 1.07 -25.03 -9.40
N ASP A 797 -0.08 -24.39 -9.60
CA ASP A 797 -0.50 -23.12 -8.98
C ASP A 797 -1.83 -23.34 -8.27
N ILE A 798 -1.85 -23.27 -6.94
CA ILE A 798 -3.00 -23.66 -6.11
C ILE A 798 -3.95 -22.46 -5.95
N ALA A 799 -5.18 -22.60 -6.44
CA ALA A 799 -6.23 -21.59 -6.33
C ALA A 799 -6.50 -21.24 -4.86
N SER A 800 -6.30 -19.98 -4.50
CA SER A 800 -6.57 -19.45 -3.16
C SER A 800 -5.90 -20.25 -2.01
N ALA A 801 -4.72 -20.81 -2.26
CA ALA A 801 -3.97 -21.73 -1.39
C ALA A 801 -4.11 -21.49 0.14
N TYR A 802 -3.86 -20.27 0.61
CA TYR A 802 -3.88 -19.91 2.04
C TYR A 802 -5.29 -19.80 2.66
N TYR A 803 -6.34 -19.69 1.85
CA TYR A 803 -7.73 -19.49 2.27
C TYR A 803 -8.52 -20.81 2.23
N SER A 804 -8.23 -21.66 1.25
CA SER A 804 -8.95 -22.92 1.01
C SER A 804 -8.69 -24.00 2.10
N VAL A 805 -7.62 -23.86 2.89
CA VAL A 805 -7.13 -24.89 3.83
C VAL A 805 -8.19 -25.34 4.84
N VAL A 806 -8.63 -26.60 4.77
CA VAL A 806 -9.48 -27.18 5.82
C VAL A 806 -8.65 -27.37 7.10
N ARG A 807 -8.97 -26.60 8.15
CA ARG A 807 -8.12 -26.43 9.34
C ARG A 807 -7.89 -27.74 10.11
N GLU A 808 -8.91 -28.60 10.16
CA GLU A 808 -8.89 -29.91 10.83
C GLU A 808 -7.86 -30.88 10.21
N LEU A 809 -7.60 -30.77 8.89
CA LEU A 809 -6.57 -31.56 8.22
C LEU A 809 -5.15 -31.16 8.67
N VAL A 810 -4.96 -29.96 9.22
CA VAL A 810 -3.67 -29.46 9.72
C VAL A 810 -3.49 -29.75 11.20
N ALA A 811 -4.52 -29.51 12.03
CA ALA A 811 -4.47 -29.65 13.49
C ALA A 811 -5.86 -29.96 14.07
N LYS A 812 -5.97 -30.98 14.95
CA LYS A 812 -7.23 -31.48 15.50
C LYS A 812 -7.06 -32.04 16.92
N HIS A 813 -7.26 -31.20 17.94
CA HIS A 813 -7.18 -31.60 19.34
C HIS A 813 -8.56 -31.99 19.92
N GLY A 814 -8.74 -33.29 20.16
CA GLY A 814 -9.93 -33.89 20.77
C GLY A 814 -11.10 -34.14 19.82
N ASN A 815 -12.19 -34.67 20.36
CA ASN A 815 -13.40 -35.05 19.60
C ASN A 815 -14.32 -33.84 19.35
N THR A 816 -13.82 -32.81 18.65
CA THR A 816 -14.68 -31.75 18.13
C THR A 816 -15.62 -32.32 17.07
N THR A 817 -16.92 -32.36 17.36
CA THR A 817 -17.99 -32.78 16.43
C THR A 817 -18.26 -31.79 15.29
N GLY A 818 -17.33 -30.85 15.06
CA GLY A 818 -17.44 -29.73 14.12
C GLY A 818 -17.28 -30.06 12.64
N HIS A 819 -16.99 -31.31 12.27
CA HIS A 819 -16.76 -31.76 10.88
C HIS A 819 -17.83 -31.28 9.88
N SER A 820 -19.10 -31.14 10.32
CA SER A 820 -20.20 -30.67 9.46
C SER A 820 -20.22 -29.16 9.18
N ALA A 821 -19.38 -28.36 9.85
CA ALA A 821 -19.36 -26.90 9.72
C ALA A 821 -18.22 -26.38 8.82
N CYS A 822 -17.11 -27.12 8.70
CA CYS A 822 -16.01 -26.76 7.80
C CYS A 822 -16.21 -27.25 6.36
N LEU A 823 -17.04 -28.30 6.17
CA LEU A 823 -17.41 -28.89 4.88
C LEU A 823 -18.58 -28.20 4.18
N LYS A 824 -19.38 -27.40 4.90
CA LYS A 824 -20.44 -26.57 4.30
C LYS A 824 -19.83 -25.53 3.37
N ASP A 825 -20.56 -25.24 2.30
CA ASP A 825 -20.23 -24.22 1.30
C ASP A 825 -18.86 -24.42 0.60
N ILE A 826 -18.35 -25.67 0.58
CA ILE A 826 -17.26 -26.07 -0.31
C ILE A 826 -17.86 -26.50 -1.65
N ASN A 827 -17.55 -25.76 -2.71
CA ASN A 827 -17.95 -26.12 -4.08
C ASN A 827 -17.03 -27.21 -4.65
N LEU A 828 -17.34 -28.46 -4.31
CA LEU A 828 -16.71 -29.69 -4.83
C LEU A 828 -17.77 -30.76 -5.17
N PRO A 829 -17.46 -31.72 -6.05
CA PRO A 829 -18.25 -32.93 -6.28
C PRO A 829 -18.54 -33.71 -4.99
N GLU A 830 -19.65 -34.46 -4.98
CA GLU A 830 -20.09 -35.23 -3.80
C GLU A 830 -19.05 -36.28 -3.35
N GLU A 831 -18.39 -36.95 -4.29
CA GLU A 831 -17.32 -37.92 -3.99
C GLU A 831 -16.04 -37.26 -3.44
N ASP A 832 -15.67 -36.06 -3.94
CA ASP A 832 -14.55 -35.30 -3.40
C ASP A 832 -14.86 -34.81 -1.96
N LEU A 833 -16.12 -34.46 -1.67
CA LEU A 833 -16.57 -34.12 -0.31
C LEU A 833 -16.56 -35.36 0.62
N LYS A 834 -16.93 -36.54 0.12
CA LYS A 834 -16.82 -37.82 0.86
C LYS A 834 -15.35 -38.14 1.16
N ALA A 835 -14.45 -38.03 0.18
CA ALA A 835 -13.01 -38.23 0.38
C ALA A 835 -12.43 -37.22 1.38
N LEU A 836 -12.83 -35.95 1.30
CA LEU A 836 -12.43 -34.90 2.24
C LEU A 836 -12.89 -35.20 3.68
N ALA A 837 -14.11 -35.68 3.86
CA ALA A 837 -14.60 -36.13 5.16
C ALA A 837 -13.81 -37.35 5.70
N GLN A 838 -13.44 -38.30 4.83
CA GLN A 838 -12.57 -39.43 5.19
C GLN A 838 -11.12 -39.00 5.52
N HIS A 839 -10.63 -37.88 4.97
CA HIS A 839 -9.34 -37.33 5.35
C HIS A 839 -9.40 -36.54 6.65
N ALA A 840 -10.53 -35.90 6.96
CA ALA A 840 -10.78 -35.19 8.20
C ALA A 840 -11.10 -36.12 9.40
N SER A 841 -11.58 -37.34 9.16
CA SER A 841 -11.78 -38.33 10.23
C SER A 841 -10.45 -38.90 10.78
N LYS A 842 -9.46 -39.10 9.90
CA LYS A 842 -8.07 -39.50 10.21
C LYS A 842 -7.35 -38.47 11.10
N ASP A 843 -6.16 -38.82 11.56
CA ASP A 843 -5.27 -37.91 12.27
C ASP A 843 -4.86 -36.69 11.42
N SER A 844 -4.58 -35.57 12.08
CA SER A 844 -4.15 -34.33 11.42
C SER A 844 -2.74 -34.46 10.84
N ALA A 845 -2.38 -33.59 9.90
CA ALA A 845 -1.04 -33.57 9.32
C ALA A 845 0.07 -33.26 10.35
N LEU A 846 -0.20 -32.45 11.38
CA LEU A 846 0.76 -32.26 12.48
C LEU A 846 0.89 -33.49 13.37
N LYS A 847 -0.22 -34.14 13.75
CA LYS A 847 -0.20 -35.34 14.58
C LYS A 847 0.50 -36.51 13.86
N ALA A 848 0.18 -36.71 12.57
CA ALA A 848 0.84 -37.70 11.72
C ALA A 848 2.34 -37.44 11.50
N ALA A 849 2.79 -36.17 11.59
CA ALA A 849 4.20 -35.80 11.56
C ALA A 849 4.91 -35.91 12.93
N GLY A 850 4.23 -36.34 14.00
CA GLY A 850 4.80 -36.46 15.34
C GLY A 850 4.84 -35.16 16.14
N ALA A 851 3.93 -34.21 15.88
CA ALA A 851 3.78 -33.04 16.73
C ALA A 851 3.30 -33.41 18.14
N SER A 852 3.74 -32.67 19.16
CA SER A 852 3.22 -32.85 20.53
C SER A 852 1.76 -32.37 20.62
N PRO A 853 0.94 -32.93 21.53
CA PRO A 853 -0.45 -32.49 21.71
C PRO A 853 -0.58 -30.99 22.00
N TYR A 854 0.41 -30.39 22.68
CA TYR A 854 0.50 -28.95 22.89
C TYR A 854 0.70 -28.16 21.59
N LEU A 855 1.59 -28.62 20.69
CA LEU A 855 1.82 -27.94 19.40
C LEU A 855 0.62 -28.06 18.47
N GLU A 856 -0.05 -29.22 18.46
CA GLU A 856 -1.30 -29.41 17.71
C GLU A 856 -2.43 -28.53 18.26
N ALA A 857 -2.67 -28.55 19.57
CA ALA A 857 -3.68 -27.71 20.21
C ALA A 857 -3.39 -26.22 19.97
N LEU A 858 -2.12 -25.79 20.01
CA LEU A 858 -1.69 -24.43 19.69
C LEU A 858 -1.94 -24.06 18.22
N ALA A 859 -1.68 -24.97 17.27
CA ALA A 859 -1.99 -24.76 15.86
C ALA A 859 -3.50 -24.59 15.62
N GLN A 860 -4.33 -25.47 16.22
CA GLN A 860 -5.79 -25.39 16.13
C GLN A 860 -6.35 -24.14 16.81
N ARG A 861 -5.99 -23.85 18.07
CA ARG A 861 -6.43 -22.62 18.74
C ARG A 861 -5.95 -21.39 18.01
N LEU A 862 -4.81 -21.38 17.33
CA LEU A 862 -4.42 -20.24 16.49
C LEU A 862 -5.34 -20.10 15.27
N THR A 863 -5.79 -21.16 14.61
CA THR A 863 -6.64 -21.05 13.38
C THR A 863 -8.15 -21.03 13.61
N ASP A 864 -8.68 -21.48 14.74
CA ASP A 864 -10.15 -21.58 14.96
C ASP A 864 -10.91 -20.23 15.00
N SER A 865 -12.18 -20.19 14.61
CA SER A 865 -13.10 -19.05 14.86
C SER A 865 -12.55 -17.65 14.55
N THR A 866 -11.76 -17.54 13.49
CA THR A 866 -11.16 -16.28 13.02
C THR A 866 -12.18 -15.46 12.23
N TRP A 867 -12.02 -14.14 12.18
CA TRP A 867 -12.93 -13.27 11.44
C TRP A 867 -12.18 -12.13 10.75
N PHE A 868 -12.73 -11.62 9.64
CA PHE A 868 -12.25 -10.40 8.98
C PHE A 868 -13.37 -9.39 8.80
N VAL A 869 -13.01 -8.14 8.49
CA VAL A 869 -13.91 -7.11 7.97
C VAL A 869 -13.21 -6.43 6.80
N LEU A 870 -13.95 -5.98 5.79
CA LEU A 870 -13.38 -5.22 4.68
C LEU A 870 -13.13 -3.76 5.08
N GLN A 871 -12.16 -3.12 4.43
CA GLN A 871 -11.88 -1.71 4.68
C GLN A 871 -13.10 -0.86 4.28
N GLN A 872 -13.58 -0.03 5.21
CA GLN A 872 -14.82 0.78 5.09
C GLN A 872 -16.14 -0.03 5.11
N ASP A 873 -16.12 -1.33 5.41
CA ASP A 873 -17.33 -2.12 5.70
C ASP A 873 -17.59 -2.17 7.23
N THR A 874 -18.82 -2.52 7.61
CA THR A 874 -19.29 -2.65 9.00
C THR A 874 -19.75 -4.07 9.35
N ILE A 875 -19.86 -4.97 8.36
CA ILE A 875 -20.27 -6.37 8.56
C ILE A 875 -19.01 -7.26 8.62
N PRO A 876 -18.67 -7.84 9.78
CA PRO A 876 -17.62 -8.84 9.88
C PRO A 876 -18.05 -10.20 9.31
N VAL A 877 -17.08 -10.96 8.83
CA VAL A 877 -17.23 -12.31 8.30
C VAL A 877 -16.46 -13.28 9.20
N LEU A 878 -17.15 -14.24 9.82
CA LEU A 878 -16.58 -15.31 10.65
C LEU A 878 -16.23 -16.52 9.78
N THR A 879 -14.98 -16.96 9.77
CA THR A 879 -14.43 -17.92 8.80
C THR A 879 -14.08 -19.28 9.42
N SER A 880 -14.25 -20.36 8.65
CA SER A 880 -14.04 -21.76 9.06
C SER A 880 -12.82 -22.45 8.40
N ARG A 881 -12.32 -21.92 7.27
CA ARG A 881 -11.19 -22.43 6.47
C ARG A 881 -10.06 -21.40 6.36
N GLY A 882 -8.87 -21.85 5.98
CA GLY A 882 -7.69 -21.00 5.75
C GLY A 882 -6.75 -20.84 6.94
N THR A 883 -5.51 -20.45 6.65
CA THR A 883 -4.39 -20.31 7.62
C THR A 883 -3.98 -18.86 7.92
N ARG A 884 -4.73 -17.87 7.41
CA ARG A 884 -4.56 -16.41 7.65
C ARG A 884 -3.25 -15.79 7.11
N PRO A 885 -3.13 -15.56 5.79
CA PRO A 885 -1.92 -15.01 5.17
C PRO A 885 -1.62 -13.58 5.68
N GLY A 886 -0.52 -13.45 6.42
CA GLY A 886 -0.18 -12.26 7.21
C GLY A 886 0.18 -12.61 8.65
N SER A 887 -0.37 -13.72 9.17
CA SER A 887 0.12 -14.39 10.39
C SER A 887 1.48 -15.04 10.15
N SER A 888 2.36 -15.02 11.16
CA SER A 888 3.69 -15.67 11.11
C SER A 888 3.63 -17.20 11.31
N TRP A 889 2.47 -17.81 11.06
CA TRP A 889 2.23 -19.26 11.11
C TRP A 889 1.62 -19.79 9.79
N ALA A 890 1.06 -18.92 8.95
CA ALA A 890 0.23 -19.30 7.80
C ALA A 890 0.97 -20.13 6.75
N ASP A 891 2.23 -19.77 6.51
CA ASP A 891 3.17 -20.44 5.60
C ASP A 891 3.54 -21.85 6.07
N LEU A 892 3.83 -22.02 7.36
CA LEU A 892 4.19 -23.32 7.91
C LEU A 892 2.96 -24.25 7.98
N LEU A 893 1.83 -23.75 8.48
CA LEU A 893 0.58 -24.53 8.56
C LEU A 893 0.07 -24.98 7.19
N PHE A 894 0.19 -24.13 6.16
CA PHE A 894 -0.10 -24.51 4.78
C PHE A 894 0.93 -25.52 4.25
N SER A 895 2.22 -25.30 4.48
CA SER A 895 3.26 -26.18 3.96
C SER A 895 3.20 -27.60 4.56
N THR A 896 2.74 -27.76 5.81
CA THR A 896 2.55 -29.08 6.44
C THR A 896 1.50 -29.93 5.71
N ILE A 897 0.41 -29.35 5.17
CA ILE A 897 -0.62 -30.13 4.46
C ILE A 897 -0.19 -30.51 3.03
N VAL A 898 0.63 -29.69 2.35
CA VAL A 898 1.12 -30.00 0.98
C VAL A 898 1.84 -31.35 0.91
N GLY A 899 2.65 -31.71 1.91
CA GLY A 899 3.35 -33.01 1.93
C GLY A 899 2.39 -34.21 1.99
N ARG A 900 1.24 -34.07 2.67
CA ARG A 900 0.19 -35.09 2.74
C ARG A 900 -0.55 -35.23 1.40
N ILE A 901 -0.82 -34.12 0.71
CA ILE A 901 -1.47 -34.12 -0.61
C ILE A 901 -0.57 -34.80 -1.65
N LEU A 902 0.72 -34.46 -1.67
CA LEU A 902 1.68 -35.04 -2.62
C LEU A 902 1.92 -36.54 -2.35
N LYS A 903 1.89 -36.98 -1.07
CA LYS A 903 1.83 -38.41 -0.78
C LYS A 903 0.57 -39.05 -1.37
N ARG A 904 -0.62 -38.47 -1.16
CA ARG A 904 -1.88 -39.03 -1.70
C ARG A 904 -1.88 -39.11 -3.24
N ARG A 905 -1.27 -38.15 -3.94
CA ARG A 905 -1.03 -38.22 -5.39
C ARG A 905 -0.23 -39.48 -5.76
N ASP A 906 0.82 -39.81 -5.00
CA ASP A 906 1.65 -40.97 -5.27
C ASP A 906 0.96 -42.29 -4.85
N ASP A 907 0.19 -42.29 -3.75
CA ASP A 907 -0.70 -43.41 -3.37
C ASP A 907 -1.71 -43.71 -4.52
N LEU A 908 -2.24 -42.67 -5.19
CA LEU A 908 -3.12 -42.80 -6.38
C LEU A 908 -2.39 -43.29 -7.64
N GLN A 909 -1.06 -43.20 -7.69
CA GLN A 909 -0.25 -43.68 -8.82
C GLN A 909 0.13 -45.15 -8.67
N GLU A 910 0.19 -45.70 -7.45
CA GLU A 910 0.69 -47.05 -7.16
C GLU A 910 -0.17 -48.18 -7.77
N GLY A 911 -1.45 -47.93 -8.05
CA GLY A 911 -2.37 -48.86 -8.73
C GLY A 911 -2.55 -48.63 -10.25
N LEU A 912 -1.92 -47.61 -10.83
CA LEU A 912 -2.11 -47.22 -12.24
C LEU A 912 -0.92 -47.67 -13.12
N ALA A 913 -1.18 -47.83 -14.43
CA ALA A 913 -0.14 -48.06 -15.43
C ALA A 913 0.66 -46.77 -15.73
N VAL A 914 1.32 -46.21 -14.71
CA VAL A 914 1.99 -44.91 -14.76
C VAL A 914 3.33 -45.02 -15.49
N ALA A 915 3.32 -44.67 -16.77
CA ALA A 915 4.51 -44.65 -17.62
C ALA A 915 5.46 -43.46 -17.36
N SER A 916 5.61 -43.04 -16.10
CA SER A 916 6.50 -41.95 -15.67
C SER A 916 6.93 -42.10 -14.21
N SER A 917 8.24 -42.09 -13.96
CA SER A 917 8.83 -42.34 -12.64
C SER A 917 9.48 -41.08 -12.03
N THR A 918 9.70 -41.14 -10.71
CA THR A 918 10.47 -40.12 -9.97
C THR A 918 11.95 -40.26 -10.33
N PRO A 919 12.64 -39.16 -10.74
CA PRO A 919 14.03 -39.24 -11.17
C PRO A 919 14.94 -39.71 -10.04
N GLN A 920 15.84 -40.65 -10.32
CA GLN A 920 16.86 -41.11 -9.38
C GLN A 920 18.19 -40.41 -9.68
N VAL A 921 18.85 -39.87 -8.65
CA VAL A 921 20.10 -39.11 -8.76
C VAL A 921 21.15 -39.76 -7.86
N GLN A 922 22.37 -39.93 -8.37
CA GLN A 922 23.48 -40.46 -7.56
C GLN A 922 23.84 -39.50 -6.42
N ASP A 923 24.08 -40.08 -5.25
CA ASP A 923 24.34 -39.39 -4.01
C ASP A 923 25.27 -40.28 -3.17
N ASP A 924 26.47 -39.79 -2.85
CA ASP A 924 27.44 -40.50 -2.00
C ASP A 924 27.62 -39.83 -0.63
N GLY A 925 26.72 -38.90 -0.27
CA GLY A 925 26.74 -38.14 0.97
C GLY A 925 27.86 -37.09 1.08
N LYS A 926 28.68 -36.89 0.04
CA LYS A 926 29.83 -35.98 0.09
C LYS A 926 29.46 -34.59 -0.42
N ILE A 927 29.59 -33.58 0.44
CA ILE A 927 29.40 -32.18 0.06
C ILE A 927 30.65 -31.68 -0.70
N THR A 928 30.71 -31.96 -2.00
CA THR A 928 31.83 -31.62 -2.89
C THR A 928 31.35 -31.16 -4.28
N LEU A 929 32.26 -30.61 -5.09
CA LEU A 929 32.04 -30.30 -6.51
C LEU A 929 32.59 -31.40 -7.44
N ALA A 930 33.23 -32.43 -6.89
CA ALA A 930 33.55 -33.64 -7.64
C ALA A 930 32.27 -34.44 -7.98
N PRO A 931 32.22 -35.17 -9.11
CA PRO A 931 31.13 -36.10 -9.37
C PRO A 931 31.13 -37.25 -8.37
N CYS A 932 29.94 -37.80 -8.07
CA CYS A 932 29.81 -39.04 -7.31
C CYS A 932 30.57 -40.19 -7.98
N SER A 933 31.05 -41.14 -7.18
CA SER A 933 31.73 -42.33 -7.70
C SER A 933 30.76 -43.23 -8.48
N GLU A 934 31.28 -43.96 -9.48
CA GLU A 934 30.48 -44.98 -10.17
C GLU A 934 29.99 -46.04 -9.16
N GLY A 935 28.71 -46.40 -9.24
CA GLY A 935 28.06 -47.28 -8.26
C GLY A 935 27.64 -46.61 -6.94
N ALA A 936 27.76 -45.29 -6.80
CA ALA A 936 27.17 -44.56 -5.68
C ALA A 936 25.66 -44.84 -5.54
N PRO A 937 25.11 -44.87 -4.30
CA PRO A 937 23.68 -45.05 -4.09
C PRO A 937 22.88 -43.93 -4.76
N SER A 938 21.59 -44.19 -4.98
CA SER A 938 20.71 -43.25 -5.68
C SER A 938 19.57 -42.78 -4.78
N THR A 939 19.41 -41.46 -4.71
CA THR A 939 18.39 -40.76 -3.95
C THR A 939 17.30 -40.25 -4.92
N ALA A 940 16.03 -40.39 -4.52
CA ALA A 940 14.89 -39.95 -5.33
C ALA A 940 14.74 -38.41 -5.31
N LEU A 941 14.72 -37.79 -6.48
CA LEU A 941 14.52 -36.35 -6.64
C LEU A 941 13.04 -35.99 -6.41
N SER A 942 12.71 -35.71 -5.15
CA SER A 942 11.37 -35.32 -4.68
C SER A 942 10.84 -34.02 -5.30
N ASP A 943 9.54 -33.76 -5.10
CA ASP A 943 8.89 -32.51 -5.54
C ASP A 943 9.57 -31.27 -4.96
N LEU A 944 9.73 -30.24 -5.80
CA LEU A 944 10.23 -28.96 -5.35
C LEU A 944 9.07 -28.05 -4.94
N ILE A 945 9.05 -27.66 -3.66
CA ILE A 945 7.92 -26.97 -3.03
C ILE A 945 8.38 -25.65 -2.43
N TRP A 946 7.84 -24.54 -2.94
CA TRP A 946 8.01 -23.20 -2.37
C TRP A 946 6.64 -22.58 -2.09
N ALA A 947 6.10 -22.86 -0.90
CA ALA A 947 4.72 -22.52 -0.55
C ALA A 947 3.73 -23.04 -1.62
N ASP A 948 3.01 -22.14 -2.28
CA ASP A 948 2.00 -22.40 -3.31
C ASP A 948 2.58 -22.71 -4.72
N ASP A 949 3.86 -22.37 -4.98
CA ASP A 949 4.60 -22.80 -6.18
C ASP A 949 5.12 -24.25 -5.98
N ILE A 950 4.63 -25.22 -6.76
CA ILE A 950 5.14 -26.61 -6.76
C ILE A 950 5.64 -26.98 -8.17
N ALA A 951 6.79 -27.67 -8.24
CA ALA A 951 7.36 -28.20 -9.48
C ALA A 951 7.66 -29.71 -9.34
N THR A 952 6.80 -30.53 -9.94
CA THR A 952 6.92 -32.00 -10.00
C THR A 952 7.76 -32.39 -11.21
N MET A 953 8.93 -33.00 -10.98
CA MET A 953 9.85 -33.47 -12.01
C MET A 953 9.66 -34.98 -12.24
N ARG A 954 9.45 -35.42 -13.49
CA ARG A 954 9.27 -36.84 -13.83
C ARG A 954 10.03 -37.20 -15.12
N VAL A 955 10.42 -38.47 -15.23
CA VAL A 955 11.11 -39.05 -16.41
C VAL A 955 10.27 -40.17 -17.03
N VAL A 956 10.49 -40.47 -18.31
CA VAL A 956 9.83 -41.57 -19.04
C VAL A 956 10.83 -42.32 -19.93
N ASP A 957 10.70 -43.65 -20.02
CA ASP A 957 11.65 -44.50 -20.74
C ASP A 957 11.64 -44.29 -22.26
N ARG A 958 10.51 -43.85 -22.81
CA ARG A 958 10.28 -43.69 -24.25
C ARG A 958 9.53 -42.40 -24.54
N ALA A 959 10.06 -41.57 -25.44
CA ALA A 959 9.51 -40.25 -25.75
C ALA A 959 8.03 -40.26 -26.18
N LEU A 960 7.59 -41.33 -26.85
CA LEU A 960 6.20 -41.51 -27.31
C LEU A 960 5.19 -41.65 -26.16
N VAL A 961 5.64 -42.02 -24.96
CA VAL A 961 4.77 -42.28 -23.80
C VAL A 961 4.70 -41.07 -22.84
N LEU A 962 5.50 -40.02 -23.11
CA LEU A 962 5.43 -38.73 -22.40
C LEU A 962 4.00 -38.16 -22.29
N PRO A 963 3.12 -38.21 -23.32
CA PRO A 963 1.74 -37.73 -23.20
C PRO A 963 0.91 -38.53 -22.19
N VAL A 964 1.20 -39.82 -21.97
CA VAL A 964 0.51 -40.64 -20.98
C VAL A 964 0.98 -40.29 -19.58
N GLY A 965 2.31 -40.26 -19.35
CA GLY A 965 2.91 -39.90 -18.06
C GLY A 965 2.52 -38.49 -17.59
N ILE A 966 2.41 -37.53 -18.51
CA ILE A 966 1.88 -36.19 -18.19
C ILE A 966 0.40 -36.29 -17.80
N LYS A 967 -0.45 -37.02 -18.54
CA LYS A 967 -1.89 -37.14 -18.22
C LYS A 967 -2.13 -37.79 -16.85
N THR A 968 -1.45 -38.90 -16.56
CA THR A 968 -1.60 -39.60 -15.26
C THR A 968 -1.10 -38.74 -14.10
N THR A 969 0.06 -38.09 -14.27
CA THR A 969 0.62 -37.21 -13.23
C THR A 969 -0.27 -35.98 -12.99
N VAL A 970 -0.83 -35.37 -14.04
CA VAL A 970 -1.78 -34.25 -13.91
C VAL A 970 -3.07 -34.70 -13.24
N GLY A 971 -3.70 -35.79 -13.70
CA GLY A 971 -4.98 -36.28 -13.17
C GLY A 971 -4.89 -36.58 -11.67
N THR A 972 -4.00 -37.51 -11.29
CA THR A 972 -3.75 -37.87 -9.89
C THR A 972 -3.35 -36.69 -9.00
N SER A 973 -2.69 -35.66 -9.54
CA SER A 973 -2.42 -34.43 -8.79
C SER A 973 -3.69 -33.61 -8.58
N CYS A 974 -4.49 -33.40 -9.63
CA CYS A 974 -5.75 -32.65 -9.53
C CYS A 974 -6.70 -33.30 -8.52
N ASP A 975 -6.81 -34.62 -8.56
CA ASP A 975 -7.73 -35.39 -7.72
C ASP A 975 -7.24 -35.42 -6.27
N ALA A 976 -5.94 -35.63 -6.03
CA ALA A 976 -5.36 -35.52 -4.67
C ALA A 976 -5.53 -34.12 -4.05
N PHE A 977 -5.46 -33.05 -4.84
CA PHE A 977 -5.77 -31.68 -4.36
C PHE A 977 -7.27 -31.51 -4.09
N ALA A 978 -8.15 -32.04 -4.94
CA ALA A 978 -9.61 -31.98 -4.76
C ALA A 978 -10.07 -32.70 -3.48
N GLU A 979 -9.58 -33.93 -3.23
CA GLU A 979 -9.81 -34.70 -1.99
C GLU A 979 -9.43 -33.93 -0.71
N HIS A 980 -8.55 -32.93 -0.79
CA HIS A 980 -8.07 -32.15 0.35
C HIS A 980 -8.66 -30.72 0.42
N GLY A 981 -9.66 -30.39 -0.42
CA GLY A 981 -10.35 -29.10 -0.42
C GLY A 981 -9.69 -28.01 -1.27
N PHE A 982 -8.79 -28.37 -2.19
CA PHE A 982 -8.05 -27.43 -3.04
C PHE A 982 -8.41 -27.60 -4.52
N GLN A 983 -8.13 -26.56 -5.31
CA GLN A 983 -8.28 -26.58 -6.77
C GLN A 983 -7.00 -26.02 -7.41
N LEU A 984 -6.61 -26.54 -8.57
CA LEU A 984 -5.48 -26.02 -9.35
C LEU A 984 -5.96 -24.98 -10.37
N SER A 985 -5.24 -23.86 -10.47
CA SER A 985 -5.49 -22.83 -11.49
C SER A 985 -4.62 -23.08 -12.72
N TYR A 986 -5.24 -23.20 -13.91
CA TYR A 986 -4.53 -23.48 -15.17
C TYR A 986 -4.16 -22.19 -15.93
N GLY A 987 -3.06 -22.24 -16.70
CA GLY A 987 -2.63 -21.13 -17.56
C GLY A 987 -1.11 -21.08 -17.76
N ARG A 988 -0.64 -20.38 -18.80
CA ARG A 988 0.79 -20.38 -19.20
C ARG A 988 1.77 -19.96 -18.09
N ASN A 989 1.33 -19.12 -17.15
CA ASN A 989 2.09 -18.66 -15.98
C ASN A 989 1.45 -19.13 -14.66
N LYS A 990 0.75 -20.27 -14.70
CA LYS A 990 0.09 -20.96 -13.58
C LYS A 990 0.33 -22.48 -13.74
N THR A 991 -0.63 -23.35 -13.40
CA THR A 991 -0.52 -24.80 -13.67
C THR A 991 -0.31 -25.06 -15.16
N ALA A 992 0.87 -25.59 -15.50
CA ALA A 992 1.40 -25.75 -16.86
C ALA A 992 2.50 -26.83 -16.90
N VAL A 993 2.74 -27.43 -18.07
CA VAL A 993 3.74 -28.50 -18.22
C VAL A 993 4.83 -28.10 -19.21
N LEU A 994 6.09 -28.15 -18.76
CA LEU A 994 7.27 -27.97 -19.61
C LEU A 994 7.78 -29.37 -20.02
N ALA A 995 7.57 -29.72 -21.29
CA ALA A 995 7.83 -31.06 -21.83
C ALA A 995 9.13 -31.12 -22.65
N GLN A 996 9.98 -32.12 -22.39
CA GLN A 996 11.26 -32.33 -23.08
C GLN A 996 11.36 -33.75 -23.68
N PRO A 997 10.80 -33.99 -24.88
CA PRO A 997 11.04 -35.22 -25.63
C PRO A 997 12.49 -35.30 -26.13
N ALA A 998 13.17 -36.40 -25.81
CA ALA A 998 14.52 -36.75 -26.25
C ALA A 998 14.69 -38.27 -26.45
N GLY A 999 15.76 -38.70 -27.13
CA GLY A 999 15.97 -40.10 -27.50
C GLY A 999 15.10 -40.56 -28.67
N GLN A 1000 14.87 -41.88 -28.78
CA GLN A 1000 14.12 -42.49 -29.88
C GLN A 1000 12.65 -42.06 -29.85
N GLY A 1001 12.07 -41.78 -31.02
CA GLY A 1001 10.68 -41.30 -31.16
C GLY A 1001 10.45 -39.82 -30.82
N ALA A 1002 11.45 -39.09 -30.34
CA ALA A 1002 11.29 -37.70 -29.87
C ALA A 1002 10.72 -36.71 -30.91
N LYS A 1003 10.98 -36.91 -32.21
CA LYS A 1003 10.38 -36.10 -33.30
C LYS A 1003 8.86 -36.31 -33.37
N ALA A 1004 8.41 -37.56 -33.38
CA ALA A 1004 7.00 -37.92 -33.41
C ALA A 1004 6.27 -37.49 -32.11
N ALA A 1005 6.90 -37.68 -30.95
CA ALA A 1005 6.37 -37.20 -29.68
C ALA A 1005 6.19 -35.66 -29.67
N ARG A 1006 7.17 -34.89 -30.16
CA ARG A 1006 7.07 -33.43 -30.27
C ARG A 1006 5.99 -33.01 -31.26
N GLN A 1007 5.83 -33.70 -32.38
CA GLN A 1007 4.78 -33.46 -33.36
C GLN A 1007 3.38 -33.77 -32.80
N HIS A 1008 3.24 -34.81 -31.97
CA HIS A 1008 1.98 -35.13 -31.28
C HIS A 1008 1.65 -34.14 -30.16
N LEU A 1009 2.65 -33.65 -29.40
CA LEU A 1009 2.43 -32.69 -28.31
C LEU A 1009 2.11 -31.28 -28.81
N PHE A 1010 2.83 -30.79 -29.82
CA PHE A 1010 2.81 -29.38 -30.23
C PHE A 1010 2.33 -29.12 -31.67
N GLY A 1011 2.22 -30.15 -32.52
CA GLY A 1011 1.84 -29.99 -33.91
C GLY A 1011 0.33 -29.89 -34.14
N SER A 1012 -0.05 -29.29 -35.28
CA SER A 1012 -1.43 -29.11 -35.72
C SER A 1012 -2.32 -30.39 -35.76
N PRO A 1013 -1.82 -31.57 -36.18
CA PRO A 1013 -2.61 -32.82 -36.12
C PRO A 1013 -2.54 -33.53 -34.76
N GLY A 1014 -1.90 -32.92 -33.75
CA GLY A 1014 -1.76 -33.44 -32.40
C GLY A 1014 -2.55 -32.63 -31.37
N LEU A 1015 -2.00 -32.55 -30.17
CA LEU A 1015 -2.57 -31.87 -29.00
C LEU A 1015 -2.47 -30.33 -29.05
N LYS A 1016 -1.89 -29.74 -30.11
CA LYS A 1016 -1.78 -28.29 -30.33
C LYS A 1016 -1.26 -27.49 -29.11
N GLY A 1017 -0.38 -28.09 -28.31
CA GLY A 1017 0.17 -27.46 -27.11
C GLY A 1017 -0.78 -27.41 -25.89
N THR A 1018 -1.87 -28.17 -25.85
CA THR A 1018 -2.74 -28.31 -24.67
C THR A 1018 -3.07 -29.77 -24.41
N ILE A 1019 -2.77 -30.27 -23.21
CA ILE A 1019 -3.07 -31.65 -22.83
C ILE A 1019 -4.34 -31.71 -21.99
N CYS A 1020 -5.24 -32.64 -22.32
CA CYS A 1020 -6.41 -32.97 -21.50
C CYS A 1020 -6.08 -34.19 -20.65
N ALA A 1021 -6.06 -34.01 -19.33
CA ALA A 1021 -5.98 -35.10 -18.36
C ALA A 1021 -7.39 -35.45 -17.86
N MET A 1022 -7.65 -36.75 -17.66
CA MET A 1022 -8.86 -37.18 -16.98
C MET A 1022 -8.72 -36.97 -15.47
N ARG A 1023 -9.86 -36.90 -14.79
CA ARG A 1023 -10.03 -36.83 -13.34
C ARG A 1023 -11.09 -37.84 -12.94
N GLU A 1024 -11.00 -38.40 -11.74
CA GLU A 1024 -11.97 -39.42 -11.28
C GLU A 1024 -13.36 -38.81 -11.07
N ASN A 1025 -13.47 -37.78 -10.22
CA ASN A 1025 -14.74 -37.21 -9.77
C ASN A 1025 -15.18 -35.96 -10.56
N SER A 1026 -14.59 -35.70 -11.74
CA SER A 1026 -14.75 -34.42 -12.43
C SER A 1026 -14.41 -34.44 -13.92
N GLY A 1027 -14.94 -33.45 -14.66
CA GLY A 1027 -14.59 -33.23 -16.07
C GLY A 1027 -13.09 -32.96 -16.32
N PRO A 1028 -12.58 -33.22 -17.55
CA PRO A 1028 -11.15 -33.25 -17.84
C PRO A 1028 -10.43 -31.91 -17.63
N ALA A 1029 -9.25 -31.97 -17.01
CA ALA A 1029 -8.39 -30.82 -16.78
C ALA A 1029 -7.59 -30.48 -18.05
N LYS A 1030 -7.72 -29.23 -18.54
CA LYS A 1030 -7.00 -28.71 -19.72
C LYS A 1030 -5.75 -27.95 -19.26
N VAL A 1031 -4.57 -28.49 -19.52
CA VAL A 1031 -3.29 -27.93 -19.07
C VAL A 1031 -2.42 -27.53 -20.28
N PRO A 1032 -1.89 -26.29 -20.32
CA PRO A 1032 -1.03 -25.85 -21.42
C PRO A 1032 0.36 -26.50 -21.35
N LEU A 1033 0.88 -26.87 -22.52
CA LEU A 1033 2.26 -27.32 -22.73
C LEU A 1033 3.12 -26.11 -23.15
N VAL A 1034 4.19 -25.83 -22.41
CA VAL A 1034 4.97 -24.60 -22.55
C VAL A 1034 6.44 -24.85 -22.91
N CYS A 1035 7.01 -23.97 -23.74
CA CYS A 1035 8.43 -23.98 -24.10
C CYS A 1035 9.32 -23.29 -23.05
N ASP A 1036 8.70 -22.42 -22.25
CA ASP A 1036 9.28 -21.56 -21.24
C ASP A 1036 8.25 -21.27 -20.14
N TYR A 1037 8.71 -21.19 -18.88
CA TYR A 1037 7.87 -20.97 -17.71
C TYR A 1037 8.59 -20.09 -16.67
N LYS A 1038 7.82 -19.22 -16.01
CA LYS A 1038 8.31 -18.23 -15.04
C LYS A 1038 8.28 -18.76 -13.59
N HIS A 1039 9.14 -19.73 -13.27
CA HIS A 1039 9.21 -20.31 -11.92
C HIS A 1039 10.00 -19.42 -10.94
N LEU A 1040 9.41 -19.12 -9.78
CA LEU A 1040 10.03 -18.39 -8.66
C LEU A 1040 10.71 -17.07 -9.06
N GLY A 1041 10.14 -16.36 -10.04
CA GLY A 1041 10.68 -15.10 -10.55
C GLY A 1041 11.85 -15.21 -11.54
N THR A 1042 12.22 -16.44 -11.93
CA THR A 1042 13.21 -16.75 -12.98
C THR A 1042 12.53 -17.40 -14.20
N GLN A 1043 13.18 -17.35 -15.36
CA GLN A 1043 12.75 -18.10 -16.53
C GLN A 1043 13.44 -19.47 -16.59
N VAL A 1044 12.63 -20.52 -16.77
CA VAL A 1044 13.03 -21.89 -17.03
C VAL A 1044 12.56 -22.25 -18.44
N ALA A 1045 13.45 -22.75 -19.30
CA ALA A 1045 13.14 -23.09 -20.69
C ALA A 1045 13.59 -24.53 -21.02
N VAL A 1046 12.92 -25.16 -22.00
CA VAL A 1046 13.24 -26.51 -22.47
C VAL A 1046 14.74 -26.62 -22.80
N GLY A 1047 15.36 -27.70 -22.32
CA GLY A 1047 16.80 -27.95 -22.45
C GLY A 1047 17.71 -27.11 -21.55
N GLY A 1048 17.14 -26.37 -20.58
CA GLY A 1048 17.88 -25.60 -19.57
C GLY A 1048 18.78 -24.49 -20.13
N GLY A 1049 18.32 -23.82 -21.19
CA GLY A 1049 19.02 -22.70 -21.83
C GLY A 1049 18.84 -21.36 -21.10
N MET A 1050 19.80 -20.43 -21.27
CA MET A 1050 19.84 -19.17 -20.50
C MET A 1050 19.27 -17.95 -21.25
N ARG A 1051 19.14 -18.02 -22.59
CA ARG A 1051 18.66 -16.92 -23.45
C ARG A 1051 17.41 -16.17 -22.92
N GLN A 1052 16.34 -16.87 -22.54
CA GLN A 1052 15.11 -16.23 -22.05
C GLN A 1052 15.31 -15.50 -20.70
N GLU A 1053 16.00 -16.14 -19.75
CA GLU A 1053 16.33 -15.54 -18.45
C GLU A 1053 17.23 -14.31 -18.63
N LEU A 1054 18.26 -14.41 -19.47
CA LEU A 1054 19.13 -13.27 -19.79
C LEU A 1054 18.33 -12.12 -20.39
N SER A 1055 17.52 -12.35 -21.42
CA SER A 1055 16.70 -11.30 -22.04
C SER A 1055 15.82 -10.57 -21.01
N TYR A 1056 15.12 -11.33 -20.17
CA TYR A 1056 14.26 -10.82 -19.09
C TYR A 1056 15.04 -9.97 -18.06
N ARG A 1057 16.22 -10.44 -17.62
CA ARG A 1057 17.10 -9.71 -16.69
C ARG A 1057 17.66 -8.42 -17.29
N ILE A 1058 18.04 -8.46 -18.57
CA ILE A 1058 18.55 -7.32 -19.32
C ILE A 1058 17.45 -6.24 -19.45
N ALA A 1059 16.22 -6.64 -19.78
CA ALA A 1059 15.07 -5.73 -19.83
C ALA A 1059 14.78 -5.09 -18.46
N GLN A 1060 14.71 -5.88 -17.38
CA GLN A 1060 14.49 -5.36 -16.02
C GLN A 1060 15.58 -4.38 -15.56
N ALA A 1061 16.83 -4.63 -15.91
CA ALA A 1061 17.96 -3.74 -15.60
C ALA A 1061 17.91 -2.44 -16.41
N ARG A 1062 17.61 -2.52 -17.72
CA ARG A 1062 17.46 -1.35 -18.61
C ARG A 1062 16.31 -0.44 -18.16
N ALA A 1063 15.15 -1.00 -17.83
CA ALA A 1063 14.00 -0.24 -17.32
C ALA A 1063 14.37 0.54 -16.03
N ALA A 1064 15.01 -0.13 -15.07
CA ALA A 1064 15.44 0.49 -13.81
C ALA A 1064 16.50 1.60 -14.03
N PHE A 1065 17.45 1.38 -14.94
CA PHE A 1065 18.43 2.40 -15.29
C PHE A 1065 17.78 3.63 -15.94
N SER A 1066 16.84 3.43 -16.87
CA SER A 1066 16.12 4.50 -17.55
C SER A 1066 15.30 5.38 -16.60
N GLU A 1067 14.57 4.79 -15.65
CA GLU A 1067 13.84 5.49 -14.58
C GLU A 1067 14.74 6.48 -13.81
N HIS A 1068 15.96 6.06 -13.49
CA HIS A 1068 16.93 6.85 -12.72
C HIS A 1068 17.81 7.76 -13.60
N ARG A 1069 17.75 7.63 -14.94
CA ARG A 1069 18.72 8.19 -15.89
C ARG A 1069 18.83 9.71 -15.83
N ARG A 1070 17.70 10.43 -15.89
CA ARG A 1070 17.69 11.92 -15.90
C ARG A 1070 18.06 12.50 -14.52
N LYS A 1071 17.41 12.03 -13.45
CA LYS A 1071 17.49 12.63 -12.11
C LYS A 1071 18.70 12.21 -11.28
N VAL A 1072 19.30 11.05 -11.55
CA VAL A 1072 20.40 10.50 -10.76
C VAL A 1072 21.66 10.34 -11.59
N PHE A 1073 21.64 9.49 -12.62
CA PHE A 1073 22.87 9.15 -13.35
C PHE A 1073 23.42 10.32 -14.19
N LYS A 1074 22.55 11.13 -14.80
CA LYS A 1074 22.94 12.38 -15.48
C LYS A 1074 23.09 13.61 -14.57
N SER A 1075 22.63 13.58 -13.31
CA SER A 1075 22.71 14.75 -12.42
C SER A 1075 24.15 15.07 -12.03
N PRO A 1076 24.63 16.32 -12.15
CA PRO A 1076 26.00 16.69 -11.75
C PRO A 1076 26.17 16.64 -10.22
N GLY A 1077 25.13 16.96 -9.44
CA GLY A 1077 25.16 17.01 -7.98
C GLY A 1077 25.24 15.65 -7.26
N VAL A 1078 25.23 14.53 -7.99
CA VAL A 1078 25.42 13.19 -7.41
C VAL A 1078 26.83 12.69 -7.74
N PRO A 1079 27.74 12.53 -6.76
CA PRO A 1079 29.11 12.08 -7.00
C PRO A 1079 29.20 10.72 -7.69
N LEU A 1080 30.23 10.51 -8.51
CA LEU A 1080 30.40 9.26 -9.28
C LEU A 1080 30.43 8.01 -8.39
N LYS A 1081 31.10 8.08 -7.22
CA LYS A 1081 31.11 7.01 -6.20
C LYS A 1081 29.69 6.64 -5.74
N ARG A 1082 28.80 7.62 -5.58
CA ARG A 1082 27.40 7.40 -5.19
C ARG A 1082 26.52 6.96 -6.36
N LYS A 1083 26.76 7.45 -7.59
CA LYS A 1083 26.13 6.90 -8.82
C LYS A 1083 26.45 5.41 -8.98
N ALA A 1084 27.72 5.03 -8.84
CA ALA A 1084 28.14 3.62 -8.88
C ALA A 1084 27.49 2.79 -7.75
N PHE A 1085 27.35 3.36 -6.54
CA PHE A 1085 26.61 2.73 -5.45
C PHE A 1085 25.13 2.49 -5.80
N ILE A 1086 24.43 3.49 -6.32
CA ILE A 1086 23.01 3.37 -6.69
C ILE A 1086 22.82 2.37 -7.84
N LEU A 1087 23.74 2.32 -8.81
CA LEU A 1087 23.76 1.28 -9.84
C LEU A 1087 23.89 -0.12 -9.22
N LYS A 1088 24.85 -0.30 -8.29
CA LYS A 1088 25.06 -1.56 -7.55
C LYS A 1088 23.88 -1.95 -6.65
N ALA A 1089 23.09 -1.00 -6.16
CA ALA A 1089 21.97 -1.26 -5.24
C ALA A 1089 20.60 -1.41 -5.92
N MET A 1090 20.33 -0.70 -7.02
CA MET A 1090 19.00 -0.60 -7.64
C MET A 1090 18.88 -1.25 -9.03
N VAL A 1091 20.02 -1.41 -9.72
CA VAL A 1091 20.05 -1.80 -11.15
C VAL A 1091 20.73 -3.16 -11.33
N LEU A 1092 21.97 -3.34 -10.86
CA LEU A 1092 22.67 -4.61 -10.96
C LEU A 1092 21.95 -5.78 -10.26
N PRO A 1093 21.26 -5.62 -9.11
CA PRO A 1093 20.54 -6.73 -8.48
C PRO A 1093 19.35 -7.24 -9.32
N LYS A 1094 18.84 -6.45 -10.28
CA LYS A 1094 17.84 -6.92 -11.25
C LYS A 1094 18.49 -7.69 -12.41
N LEU A 1095 19.70 -7.30 -12.81
CA LEU A 1095 20.48 -8.01 -13.85
C LEU A 1095 21.05 -9.35 -13.34
N LEU A 1096 21.53 -9.37 -12.10
CA LEU A 1096 22.24 -10.49 -11.46
C LEU A 1096 21.32 -11.40 -10.62
N TYR A 1097 20.01 -11.18 -10.62
CA TYR A 1097 19.09 -11.99 -9.84
C TYR A 1097 19.18 -13.47 -10.29
N GLY A 1098 19.47 -14.35 -9.34
CA GLY A 1098 19.64 -15.79 -9.59
C GLY A 1098 20.94 -16.18 -10.31
N CYS A 1099 21.91 -15.28 -10.50
CA CYS A 1099 23.11 -15.59 -11.29
C CYS A 1099 24.00 -16.70 -10.69
N GLY A 1100 23.92 -16.96 -9.39
CA GLY A 1100 24.57 -18.11 -8.74
C GLY A 1100 23.94 -19.47 -9.10
N ALA A 1101 22.81 -19.48 -9.80
CA ALA A 1101 22.15 -20.67 -10.35
C ALA A 1101 22.20 -20.71 -11.89
N TRP A 1102 23.06 -19.90 -12.51
CA TRP A 1102 23.28 -19.93 -13.96
C TRP A 1102 24.42 -20.91 -14.28
N PRO A 1103 24.27 -21.77 -15.31
CA PRO A 1103 25.40 -22.52 -15.85
C PRO A 1103 26.41 -21.57 -16.52
N PRO A 1104 27.64 -22.02 -16.82
CA PRO A 1104 28.58 -21.28 -17.66
C PRO A 1104 27.91 -20.83 -18.96
N LEU A 1105 27.90 -19.52 -19.20
CA LEU A 1105 27.24 -18.91 -20.36
C LEU A 1105 28.05 -19.18 -21.64
N GLY A 1106 27.38 -19.55 -22.73
CA GLY A 1106 28.03 -19.65 -24.04
C GLY A 1106 28.49 -18.28 -24.54
N ALA A 1107 29.46 -18.22 -25.45
CA ALA A 1107 30.06 -16.96 -25.92
C ALA A 1107 29.01 -15.90 -26.37
N LYS A 1108 27.96 -16.32 -27.10
CA LYS A 1108 26.85 -15.43 -27.51
C LYS A 1108 25.99 -14.96 -26.32
N GLU A 1109 25.75 -15.82 -25.34
CA GLU A 1109 24.98 -15.48 -24.12
C GLU A 1109 25.77 -14.50 -23.24
N PHE A 1110 27.07 -14.74 -23.06
CA PHE A 1110 27.98 -13.82 -22.37
C PHE A 1110 28.13 -12.48 -23.09
N GLN A 1111 28.20 -12.48 -24.43
CA GLN A 1111 28.24 -11.26 -25.23
C GLN A 1111 26.97 -10.40 -25.04
N SER A 1112 25.78 -11.01 -25.03
CA SER A 1112 24.52 -10.31 -24.72
C SER A 1112 24.49 -9.77 -23.29
N PHE A 1113 24.97 -10.53 -22.31
CA PHE A 1113 25.05 -10.13 -20.91
C PHE A 1113 26.06 -8.99 -20.66
N ALA A 1114 27.22 -9.01 -21.31
CA ALA A 1114 28.21 -7.93 -21.24
C ALA A 1114 27.73 -6.68 -22.01
N GLY A 1115 26.96 -6.86 -23.09
CA GLY A 1115 26.45 -5.78 -23.95
C GLY A 1115 25.33 -4.92 -23.34
N VAL A 1116 24.87 -5.18 -22.11
CA VAL A 1116 23.75 -4.45 -21.47
C VAL A 1116 23.94 -2.93 -21.47
N TRP A 1117 25.16 -2.49 -21.22
CA TRP A 1117 25.53 -1.09 -21.03
C TRP A 1117 26.20 -0.44 -22.24
N ASP A 1118 26.38 -1.16 -23.34
CA ASP A 1118 27.06 -0.66 -24.55
C ASP A 1118 26.04 -0.05 -25.53
N PRO A 1119 25.96 1.29 -25.67
CA PRO A 1119 25.02 1.94 -26.58
C PRO A 1119 25.36 1.73 -28.06
N ARG A 1120 26.52 1.15 -28.39
CA ARG A 1120 26.92 0.80 -29.76
C ARG A 1120 26.50 -0.64 -30.09
N LYS A 1121 26.69 -1.60 -29.17
CA LYS A 1121 26.22 -2.99 -29.35
C LYS A 1121 24.71 -3.15 -29.16
N GLY A 1122 24.04 -2.17 -28.55
CA GLY A 1122 22.58 -2.02 -28.61
C GLY A 1122 21.99 -1.77 -30.01
N ARG A 1123 22.81 -1.80 -31.08
CA ARG A 1123 22.41 -1.63 -32.50
C ARG A 1123 22.83 -2.79 -33.40
N SER A 1124 23.38 -3.89 -32.88
CA SER A 1124 23.94 -5.00 -33.70
C SER A 1124 23.06 -6.26 -33.77
N VAL A 1125 21.74 -6.10 -33.61
CA VAL A 1125 20.69 -7.02 -34.05
C VAL A 1125 19.60 -6.14 -34.66
N GLU A 1126 18.94 -6.60 -35.72
CA GLU A 1126 17.87 -5.86 -36.40
C GLU A 1126 16.62 -5.77 -35.53
N THR A 1127 16.58 -4.78 -34.65
CA THR A 1127 15.43 -4.43 -33.80
C THR A 1127 15.10 -2.94 -33.95
N SER A 1128 15.01 -2.47 -35.19
CA SER A 1128 14.42 -1.16 -35.51
C SER A 1128 12.90 -1.17 -35.30
N PHE A 1129 12.26 -2.34 -35.34
CA PHE A 1129 10.85 -2.55 -35.00
C PHE A 1129 10.67 -3.91 -34.29
N SER A 1130 9.53 -4.10 -33.63
CA SER A 1130 9.13 -5.34 -32.98
C SER A 1130 8.41 -6.22 -33.99
N GLN A 1131 9.08 -7.26 -34.50
CA GLN A 1131 8.49 -8.17 -35.48
C GLN A 1131 7.25 -8.93 -34.95
N PRO A 1132 7.17 -9.37 -33.67
CA PRO A 1132 5.95 -9.95 -33.12
C PRO A 1132 4.77 -8.97 -33.11
N LEU A 1133 5.00 -7.71 -32.70
CA LEU A 1133 3.94 -6.69 -32.71
C LEU A 1133 3.53 -6.31 -34.14
N LEU A 1134 4.49 -6.23 -35.07
CA LEU A 1134 4.18 -6.02 -36.50
C LEU A 1134 3.27 -7.15 -37.02
N GLN A 1135 3.57 -8.40 -36.67
CA GLN A 1135 2.72 -9.54 -37.01
C GLN A 1135 1.33 -9.42 -36.37
N THR A 1136 1.22 -9.15 -35.06
CA THR A 1136 -0.08 -8.94 -34.40
C THR A 1136 -0.90 -7.83 -35.06
N LEU A 1137 -0.29 -6.68 -35.36
CA LEU A 1137 -0.96 -5.56 -36.04
C LEU A 1137 -1.38 -5.90 -37.48
N THR A 1138 -0.62 -6.74 -38.18
CA THR A 1138 -0.94 -7.17 -39.56
C THR A 1138 -2.01 -8.28 -39.56
N GLU A 1139 -2.06 -9.14 -38.54
CA GLU A 1139 -3.10 -10.15 -38.34
C GLU A 1139 -4.42 -9.56 -37.80
N ALA A 1140 -4.37 -8.37 -37.19
CA ALA A 1140 -5.50 -7.67 -36.59
C ALA A 1140 -5.95 -6.39 -37.32
N SER A 1141 -5.50 -6.15 -38.57
CA SER A 1141 -5.77 -4.92 -39.35
C SER A 1141 -7.26 -4.64 -39.67
N HIS A 1142 -8.17 -5.52 -39.26
CA HIS A 1142 -9.62 -5.35 -39.39
C HIS A 1142 -10.34 -5.31 -38.03
N CYS A 1143 -9.60 -5.17 -36.92
CA CYS A 1143 -10.13 -5.00 -35.58
C CYS A 1143 -10.32 -3.51 -35.23
N GLU A 1144 -11.11 -3.24 -34.18
CA GLU A 1144 -11.32 -1.87 -33.67
C GLU A 1144 -10.00 -1.23 -33.18
N GLU A 1145 -9.90 0.10 -33.34
CA GLU A 1145 -8.74 0.90 -32.94
C GLU A 1145 -8.34 0.68 -31.46
N ALA A 1146 -9.31 0.44 -30.58
CA ALA A 1146 -9.07 0.12 -29.17
C ALA A 1146 -8.29 -1.20 -28.97
N THR A 1147 -8.64 -2.25 -29.70
CA THR A 1147 -7.97 -3.57 -29.62
C THR A 1147 -6.56 -3.52 -30.19
N LEU A 1148 -6.38 -2.79 -31.30
CA LEU A 1148 -5.06 -2.54 -31.90
C LEU A 1148 -4.17 -1.70 -30.97
N TRP A 1149 -4.74 -0.72 -30.26
CA TRP A 1149 -4.02 0.05 -29.25
C TRP A 1149 -3.67 -0.78 -28.01
N GLU A 1150 -4.57 -1.64 -27.53
CA GLU A 1150 -4.26 -2.58 -26.44
C GLU A 1150 -3.04 -3.44 -26.79
N ALA A 1151 -3.00 -4.03 -28.00
CA ALA A 1151 -1.85 -4.82 -28.47
C ALA A 1151 -0.52 -4.02 -28.49
N ILE A 1152 -0.56 -2.72 -28.82
CA ILE A 1152 0.61 -1.82 -28.73
C ILE A 1152 1.01 -1.59 -27.27
N THR A 1153 0.06 -1.43 -26.35
CA THR A 1153 0.34 -1.17 -24.93
C THR A 1153 0.74 -2.41 -24.11
N GLU A 1154 0.29 -3.61 -24.49
CA GLU A 1154 0.78 -4.88 -23.93
C GLU A 1154 2.22 -5.20 -24.38
N CYS A 1155 2.65 -4.65 -25.52
CA CYS A 1155 3.99 -4.88 -26.06
C CYS A 1155 5.06 -4.10 -25.26
N ILE A 1156 5.77 -4.80 -24.38
CA ILE A 1156 6.81 -4.21 -23.49
C ILE A 1156 8.13 -3.94 -24.26
N GLU A 1157 8.11 -2.98 -25.17
CA GLU A 1157 9.26 -2.51 -25.96
C GLU A 1157 9.55 -1.00 -25.78
N PRO A 1158 10.73 -0.48 -26.14
CA PRO A 1158 11.02 0.95 -26.12
C PRO A 1158 10.10 1.75 -27.05
N LEU A 1159 9.71 2.97 -26.64
CA LEU A 1159 8.82 3.85 -27.43
C LEU A 1159 9.34 4.14 -28.86
N GLU A 1160 10.66 4.21 -29.05
CA GLU A 1160 11.29 4.34 -30.37
C GLU A 1160 11.06 3.09 -31.25
N VAL A 1161 11.06 1.90 -30.66
CA VAL A 1161 10.74 0.62 -31.32
C VAL A 1161 9.24 0.53 -31.61
N LEU A 1162 8.38 0.94 -30.68
CA LEU A 1162 6.92 0.98 -30.88
C LEU A 1162 6.54 1.91 -32.04
N ARG A 1163 6.98 3.19 -32.03
CA ARG A 1163 6.76 4.13 -33.16
C ARG A 1163 7.28 3.55 -34.48
N SER A 1164 8.46 2.95 -34.47
CA SER A 1164 9.05 2.39 -35.70
C SER A 1164 8.34 1.12 -36.17
N THR A 1165 7.66 0.39 -35.28
CA THR A 1165 6.79 -0.74 -35.62
C THR A 1165 5.49 -0.27 -36.25
N VAL A 1166 4.84 0.74 -35.66
CA VAL A 1166 3.62 1.34 -36.22
C VAL A 1166 3.90 2.02 -37.57
N LYS A 1167 5.06 2.67 -37.74
CA LYS A 1167 5.52 3.12 -39.06
C LYS A 1167 5.66 1.96 -40.05
N ARG A 1168 6.39 0.90 -39.65
CA ARG A 1168 6.59 -0.29 -40.52
C ARG A 1168 5.28 -0.98 -40.89
N TRP A 1169 4.27 -0.92 -40.03
CA TRP A 1169 2.91 -1.39 -40.29
C TRP A 1169 2.18 -0.48 -41.28
N LYS A 1170 2.24 0.84 -41.09
CA LYS A 1170 1.73 1.84 -42.06
C LYS A 1170 2.35 1.66 -43.45
N ASP A 1171 3.67 1.50 -43.50
CA ASP A 1171 4.45 1.28 -44.74
C ASP A 1171 4.09 -0.04 -45.46
N LEU A 1172 3.33 -0.93 -44.82
CA LEU A 1172 2.84 -2.21 -45.36
C LEU A 1172 1.30 -2.25 -45.55
N ALA A 1173 0.58 -1.20 -45.13
CA ALA A 1173 -0.88 -1.13 -45.22
C ALA A 1173 -1.33 -0.75 -46.63
N THR A 1174 -2.31 -1.48 -47.16
CA THR A 1174 -2.83 -1.30 -48.54
C THR A 1174 -4.17 -0.56 -48.60
N ASP A 1175 -4.74 -0.23 -47.45
CA ASP A 1175 -6.01 0.45 -47.25
C ASP A 1175 -5.83 1.74 -46.42
N ASP A 1176 -6.61 2.78 -46.76
CA ASP A 1176 -6.50 4.09 -46.11
C ASP A 1176 -6.89 4.05 -44.62
N SER A 1177 -7.83 3.18 -44.23
CA SER A 1177 -8.31 3.04 -42.84
C SER A 1177 -7.20 2.59 -41.89
N THR A 1178 -6.39 1.61 -42.30
CA THR A 1178 -5.22 1.16 -41.54
C THR A 1178 -4.13 2.24 -41.50
N GLN A 1179 -3.98 3.03 -42.56
CA GLN A 1179 -3.01 4.13 -42.59
C GLN A 1179 -3.39 5.31 -41.68
N GLU A 1180 -4.67 5.68 -41.61
CA GLU A 1180 -5.19 6.70 -40.69
C GLU A 1180 -5.07 6.23 -39.23
N THR A 1181 -5.47 4.98 -38.95
CA THR A 1181 -5.31 4.34 -37.63
C THR A 1181 -3.84 4.32 -37.19
N ALA A 1182 -2.91 4.02 -38.10
CA ALA A 1182 -1.48 4.06 -37.80
C ALA A 1182 -0.96 5.49 -37.51
N ASP A 1183 -1.49 6.52 -38.18
CA ASP A 1183 -1.13 7.91 -37.86
C ASP A 1183 -1.68 8.37 -36.50
N ASN A 1184 -2.91 7.97 -36.12
CA ASN A 1184 -3.44 8.19 -34.77
C ASN A 1184 -2.52 7.57 -33.71
N PHE A 1185 -2.11 6.32 -33.89
CA PHE A 1185 -1.17 5.66 -32.98
C PHE A 1185 0.21 6.33 -32.97
N LEU A 1186 0.72 6.81 -34.11
CA LEU A 1186 1.97 7.57 -34.13
C LEU A 1186 1.83 8.88 -33.36
N LEU A 1187 0.69 9.58 -33.46
CA LEU A 1187 0.39 10.78 -32.69
C LEU A 1187 0.36 10.49 -31.18
N LEU A 1188 -0.34 9.43 -30.76
CA LEU A 1188 -0.43 9.00 -29.36
C LEU A 1188 0.92 8.52 -28.79
N LEU A 1189 1.81 7.97 -29.63
CA LEU A 1189 3.16 7.56 -29.25
C LEU A 1189 4.18 8.73 -29.31
N ASP A 1190 3.78 9.96 -29.61
CA ASP A 1190 4.73 11.07 -29.74
C ASP A 1190 5.25 11.62 -28.39
N THR A 1191 6.58 11.67 -28.28
CA THR A 1191 7.28 12.19 -27.09
C THR A 1191 7.03 13.66 -26.81
N GLU A 1192 6.65 14.47 -27.81
CA GLU A 1192 6.35 15.90 -27.58
C GLU A 1192 4.92 16.13 -27.07
N LEU A 1193 3.98 15.24 -27.42
CA LEU A 1193 2.59 15.28 -26.93
C LEU A 1193 2.42 14.60 -25.57
N LEU A 1194 3.23 13.58 -25.26
CA LEU A 1194 3.18 12.86 -23.98
C LEU A 1194 3.77 13.61 -22.76
N GLY A 1195 4.31 14.83 -22.95
CA GLY A 1195 4.31 15.86 -21.90
C GLY A 1195 5.61 16.64 -21.64
N ASP A 1196 5.44 17.95 -21.41
CA ASP A 1196 6.42 18.90 -20.84
C ASP A 1196 7.84 18.86 -21.44
N THR A 1197 7.96 19.05 -22.75
CA THR A 1197 9.23 19.48 -23.37
C THR A 1197 9.52 20.93 -22.96
N PRO A 1198 10.61 21.23 -22.21
CA PRO A 1198 11.03 22.61 -22.02
C PRO A 1198 11.52 23.14 -23.37
N ALA A 1199 10.88 24.19 -23.88
CA ALA A 1199 11.21 24.77 -25.17
C ALA A 1199 12.71 25.08 -25.28
N GLN A 1200 13.32 24.65 -26.39
CA GLN A 1200 14.72 24.98 -26.67
C GLN A 1200 14.86 26.50 -26.74
N SER A 1201 15.77 27.06 -25.94
CA SER A 1201 16.03 28.50 -25.94
C SER A 1201 16.66 28.89 -27.28
N LYS A 1202 15.87 29.46 -28.19
CA LYS A 1202 16.40 30.22 -29.33
C LYS A 1202 17.40 31.27 -28.80
N PRO A 1203 18.50 31.56 -29.52
CA PRO A 1203 19.33 32.70 -29.19
C PRO A 1203 18.46 33.96 -29.16
N ALA A 1204 18.65 34.79 -28.13
CA ALA A 1204 17.78 35.94 -27.89
C ALA A 1204 17.96 37.00 -28.98
N GLN A 1205 17.03 37.06 -29.93
CA GLN A 1205 16.83 38.29 -30.70
C GLN A 1205 16.36 39.38 -29.72
N PRO A 1206 16.97 40.58 -29.73
CA PRO A 1206 16.57 41.66 -28.84
C PRO A 1206 15.13 42.07 -29.12
N CYS A 1207 14.32 42.18 -28.07
CA CYS A 1207 12.96 42.67 -28.21
C CYS A 1207 12.98 44.20 -28.35
N PRO A 1208 12.25 44.82 -29.31
CA PRO A 1208 12.23 46.28 -29.47
C PRO A 1208 11.76 47.08 -28.24
N SER A 1209 11.22 46.40 -27.22
CA SER A 1209 10.86 47.00 -25.92
C SER A 1209 12.05 47.43 -25.06
N ASP A 1210 13.26 46.90 -25.33
CA ASP A 1210 14.45 47.18 -24.53
C ASP A 1210 15.22 48.41 -25.06
N CYS A 1211 14.79 48.98 -26.19
CA CYS A 1211 15.23 50.29 -26.66
C CYS A 1211 14.61 51.40 -25.80
N VAL A 1212 15.36 51.87 -24.79
CA VAL A 1212 15.03 53.10 -24.07
C VAL A 1212 15.12 54.26 -25.06
N PRO A 1213 14.05 55.07 -25.27
CA PRO A 1213 14.15 56.25 -26.11
C PRO A 1213 15.06 57.29 -25.44
N GLU A 1214 16.09 57.73 -26.15
CA GLU A 1214 16.91 58.86 -25.73
C GLU A 1214 16.10 60.16 -25.84
N TRP A 1215 15.99 60.89 -24.73
CA TRP A 1215 15.38 62.21 -24.69
C TRP A 1215 16.49 63.26 -24.63
N ALA A 1216 16.40 64.30 -25.45
CA ALA A 1216 17.31 65.42 -25.38
C ALA A 1216 17.30 66.05 -23.97
N PRO A 1217 18.45 66.49 -23.44
CA PRO A 1217 18.54 66.97 -22.06
C PRO A 1217 17.68 68.22 -21.85
N LEU A 1218 16.69 68.11 -20.96
CA LEU A 1218 15.84 69.22 -20.57
C LEU A 1218 16.66 70.33 -19.90
N PRO A 1219 16.44 71.62 -20.23
CA PRO A 1219 17.25 72.72 -19.71
C PRO A 1219 17.08 72.88 -18.20
N GLN A 1220 18.20 73.00 -17.49
CA GLN A 1220 18.22 73.14 -16.03
C GLN A 1220 17.53 74.43 -15.56
N LYS A 1221 16.34 74.32 -14.96
CA LYS A 1221 15.84 75.32 -14.00
C LYS A 1221 16.18 74.87 -12.59
N ARG A 1222 17.02 75.66 -11.91
CA ARG A 1222 17.41 75.44 -10.51
C ARG A 1222 16.19 75.53 -9.59
N TYR A 1223 15.97 74.50 -8.78
CA TYR A 1223 15.22 74.62 -7.53
C TYR A 1223 16.07 74.08 -6.38
N LEU A 1224 16.18 74.87 -5.32
CA LEU A 1224 16.98 74.58 -4.14
C LEU A 1224 16.26 73.60 -3.23
N THR A 1225 16.75 72.37 -3.13
CA THR A 1225 16.47 71.49 -1.97
C THR A 1225 17.62 71.61 -0.98
N GLY A 1226 17.46 72.49 0.01
CA GLY A 1226 18.45 72.65 1.07
C GLY A 1226 18.58 71.37 1.89
N GLY A 1227 19.77 70.78 1.89
CA GLY A 1227 20.10 69.61 2.72
C GLY A 1227 21.42 69.78 3.43
N LYS A 1228 21.47 69.36 4.70
CA LYS A 1228 22.68 68.83 5.33
C LYS A 1228 22.34 67.52 6.04
N PRO A 1229 23.16 66.45 5.87
CA PRO A 1229 22.86 65.13 6.42
C PRO A 1229 23.69 64.79 7.67
N LEU A 1230 23.27 63.74 8.37
CA LEU A 1230 24.09 62.85 9.19
C LEU A 1230 23.73 61.41 8.74
N LEU A 1231 24.62 60.52 8.28
CA LEU A 1231 25.91 60.03 8.81
C LEU A 1231 25.75 59.31 10.16
N THR A 1232 26.22 58.07 10.39
CA THR A 1232 26.53 56.90 9.52
C THR A 1232 26.75 55.68 10.42
N PRO A 1233 26.42 54.42 10.04
CA PRO A 1233 26.69 53.24 10.87
C PRO A 1233 28.08 52.64 10.56
N THR A 1234 29.12 53.01 11.31
CA THR A 1234 30.49 52.45 11.14
C THR A 1234 31.26 52.28 12.44
N GLY A 1235 31.77 51.06 12.67
CA GLY A 1235 33.01 50.79 13.41
C GLY A 1235 33.03 51.02 14.93
N TRP A 1236 32.86 49.94 15.71
CA TRP A 1236 33.28 49.90 17.12
C TRP A 1236 34.21 48.71 17.35
N ASN A 1237 35.51 48.98 17.53
CA ASN A 1237 36.44 48.06 18.18
C ASN A 1237 37.67 48.81 18.72
N LYS A 1238 38.20 48.36 19.86
CA LYS A 1238 39.48 48.73 20.51
C LYS A 1238 39.66 50.11 21.21
N HIS A 1239 39.72 49.99 22.55
CA HIS A 1239 40.76 50.52 23.47
C HIS A 1239 40.65 51.93 24.12
N ALA A 1240 40.31 51.90 25.43
CA ALA A 1240 41.24 52.12 26.57
C ALA A 1240 41.18 53.41 27.44
N ARG A 1241 40.83 53.16 28.72
CA ARG A 1241 41.38 53.71 29.98
C ARG A 1241 40.96 55.11 30.52
N VAL A 1242 40.83 55.13 31.85
CA VAL A 1242 40.69 56.25 32.83
C VAL A 1242 39.39 57.09 32.71
N GLY A 1243 38.64 57.35 33.79
CA GLY A 1243 38.74 56.84 35.17
C GLY A 1243 37.73 57.51 36.13
N HIS A 1244 37.64 56.99 37.36
CA HIS A 1244 37.04 57.56 38.59
C HIS A 1244 35.73 58.40 38.54
N ASP A 1245 34.65 57.80 39.03
CA ASP A 1245 33.91 58.13 40.28
C ASP A 1245 34.33 59.42 41.05
N PRO A 1246 33.43 60.16 41.77
CA PRO A 1246 32.24 59.63 42.46
C PRO A 1246 30.97 60.53 42.53
N ASN A 1247 29.99 60.06 43.32
CA ASN A 1247 28.80 60.75 43.88
C ASN A 1247 27.58 61.00 42.96
N ALA A 1248 26.33 61.00 43.45
CA ALA A 1248 25.73 60.41 44.66
C ALA A 1248 24.17 60.50 44.62
N ALA A 1249 23.51 59.71 45.47
CA ALA A 1249 22.17 59.91 46.05
C ALA A 1249 20.88 59.84 45.17
N ASN A 1250 20.02 58.91 45.59
CA ASN A 1250 18.54 58.93 45.67
C ASN A 1250 17.71 59.08 44.37
N GLU A 1251 16.57 58.39 44.22
CA GLU A 1251 15.85 57.45 45.12
C GLU A 1251 15.22 56.30 44.33
#